data_AF-A0A0S8H9Z8-F1
#
_entry.id   AF-A0A0S8H9Z8-F1
#
_cell.length_a   1.000
_cell.length_b   1.000
_cell.length_c   1.000
_cell.angle_alpha   90.00
_cell.angle_beta   90.00
_cell.angle_gamma   90.00
#
_symmetry.space_group_name_H-M   'P 1'
#
loop_
_entity.id
_entity.type
_entity.pdbx_description
1 polymer ?
#
loop_
_entity_poly.entity_id
_entity_poly.type
_entity_poly.pdbx_seq_one_letter_code
_entity_poly.pdbx_strand_id
1 'polypeptide(L)'
;MNRLLRLAASAALAGAILLSPAACKKKEQAQEEARVEIKAQPVSQQQRARARQEVEQLWSDPRIDAEVKSHKPAPEHMDFYRDLVVLTRYPHRLAGYGAAEALNGQPGSLAAGRYVASRLQAMGIEYVLTQGFPVAQPITTECELAVPGRKEPYGPEDGFHVMRANQLQGPTTPPGGLTGRVVYAGPGRLPDYQQPVDDAIVALDFAAADRWRYAFAMGAKAVIFIGSDQPAPNACHHLNLPVNLPRFYVTAELAEKLKLKTQPPTVTIRAASRWEMREGRNVIGVIRGTNARFDQKLDEAIVLAAPLDSLSEVPMLSPGARGAANCAALLSLAEYLRANRPRRDVVLCFFDGEAANHAGARAFYASLCRQRARGMTNETLAKRLKMLQAEAAHFDEALKVLSLKDIFSDEAKALPQNRFVHELMRKQVKALADDLVRDELQLRRIAKQSHEFWVRRLEREGQNLREQLAAPARPAGATEAAIQESLEELDRQVEYHKAEIKRLAGLIKPMKDEDMSWSQLEGALHKRKLPDPAAEANPEQRKAQEKIVRKYQRVLEDVKGLCASRQAGLAEAISHVRQGVELAELVGEQRDLVVLHLSLNLGDASPRWTFIHGYDSQSVHIGKDNLGNYAKMFQAIRDVAKEGQDLPLFESRAVGGLFNIRMFAPGLFAHSGCAAGLFGVANLALMTPLDRRPRDGQPCDVVSRLAPAEGRVPVLKVAEMLTGLDEVRPFLKRLCDSPDMSLTSGINSPAVFTEVTFDDGKYKGASVLMLSAASVMPERPARGAFLAVTRAPGKIWEGARVDQFPPGFAPFFITRVNEMGLFELPPLSRDYYGQSLVVGVLFDESGLIRYITNTSMLKSALPLTNHQTILFEADSCSVVGFGYDRLAVNTQALKAASTAPLLEDRSLVVEGGNILAVYAKRGTEKVKLFNQEGMAILGNAAPADAIVGEGVPMHPFAHLRTVDLSADTIYRLNHGRLSILRANGILENSIEQLHVDSADVKAAAEKVPKDDVQRALGMKAASAAISRRVYPPLLRVLSDLVVAVVLLLLLSIPFAYSLERLLVGSP
;
A
#
# COMPACT_ATOMS: atom_id res chain seq x y z
N MET A 1 -50.21 5.12 29.28
CA MET A 1 -49.27 6.25 29.09
C MET A 1 -48.18 6.01 28.03
N ASN A 2 -47.44 4.89 28.02
CA ASN A 2 -46.37 4.65 27.02
C ASN A 2 -46.81 4.35 25.57
N ARG A 3 -48.10 4.09 25.30
CA ARG A 3 -48.64 3.98 23.93
C ARG A 3 -49.06 5.33 23.33
N LEU A 4 -49.47 6.31 24.15
CA LEU A 4 -49.83 7.65 23.71
C LEU A 4 -48.60 8.51 23.36
N LEU A 5 -47.48 8.31 24.07
CA LEU A 5 -46.20 8.95 23.76
C LEU A 5 -45.57 8.47 22.43
N ARG A 6 -45.83 7.23 22.00
CA ARG A 6 -45.36 6.71 20.70
C ARG A 6 -46.23 7.20 19.52
N LEU A 7 -47.52 7.45 19.74
CA LEU A 7 -48.40 8.02 18.72
C LEU A 7 -48.16 9.53 18.54
N ALA A 8 -47.84 10.27 19.61
CA ALA A 8 -47.47 11.68 19.51
C ALA A 8 -46.11 11.91 18.80
N ALA A 9 -45.13 11.01 18.99
CA ALA A 9 -43.84 11.08 18.30
C ALA A 9 -43.94 10.76 16.79
N SER A 10 -44.85 9.85 16.39
CA SER A 10 -45.10 9.56 14.97
C SER A 10 -45.93 10.65 14.27
N ALA A 11 -46.79 11.38 14.99
CA ALA A 11 -47.54 12.51 14.43
C ALA A 11 -46.68 13.77 14.25
N ALA A 12 -45.68 14.00 15.10
CA ALA A 12 -44.74 15.12 14.96
C ALA A 12 -43.70 14.90 13.84
N LEU A 13 -43.40 13.64 13.46
CA LEU A 13 -42.55 13.34 12.31
C LEU A 13 -43.31 13.29 10.97
N ALA A 14 -44.62 13.06 10.99
CA ALA A 14 -45.46 13.00 9.78
C ALA A 14 -46.04 14.37 9.35
N GLY A 15 -45.98 15.40 10.21
CA GLY A 15 -46.50 16.75 9.94
C GLY A 15 -45.53 17.74 9.27
N ALA A 16 -44.29 17.34 8.95
CA ALA A 16 -43.27 18.24 8.38
C ALA A 16 -42.92 17.96 6.90
N ILE A 17 -43.77 17.22 6.17
CA ILE A 17 -43.60 16.98 4.72
C ILE A 17 -44.95 17.15 4.02
N LEU A 18 -45.43 18.38 3.95
CA LEU A 18 -46.33 18.83 2.88
C LEU A 18 -45.78 20.17 2.36
N LEU A 19 -44.59 20.11 1.77
CA LEU A 19 -44.15 21.19 0.89
C LEU A 19 -45.03 21.12 -0.35
N SER A 20 -45.78 22.18 -0.61
CA SER A 20 -46.59 22.30 -1.81
C SER A 20 -45.73 22.10 -3.07
N PRO A 21 -46.30 21.65 -4.21
CA PRO A 21 -45.57 21.52 -5.47
C PRO A 21 -44.84 22.82 -5.90
N ALA A 22 -45.31 23.98 -5.41
CA ALA A 22 -44.68 25.28 -5.63
C ALA A 22 -43.38 25.49 -4.83
N ALA A 23 -43.22 24.84 -3.67
CA ALA A 23 -41.99 24.89 -2.88
C ALA A 23 -40.89 23.93 -3.39
N CYS A 24 -41.29 22.85 -4.09
CA CYS A 24 -40.35 21.98 -4.82
C CYS A 24 -39.76 22.72 -6.03
N LYS A 25 -40.60 23.45 -6.79
CA LYS A 25 -40.14 24.32 -7.89
C LYS A 25 -39.30 25.51 -7.43
N LYS A 26 -39.57 26.09 -6.25
CA LYS A 26 -38.69 27.14 -5.68
C LYS A 26 -37.37 26.60 -5.15
N LYS A 27 -37.28 25.32 -4.74
CA LYS A 27 -36.01 24.67 -4.38
C LYS A 27 -35.20 24.29 -5.62
N GLU A 28 -35.86 23.91 -6.72
CA GLU A 28 -35.23 23.72 -8.02
C GLU A 28 -34.75 25.06 -8.62
N GLN A 29 -35.55 26.13 -8.53
CA GLN A 29 -35.14 27.48 -8.97
C GLN A 29 -34.05 28.10 -8.10
N ALA A 30 -34.02 27.85 -6.78
CA ALA A 30 -32.91 28.28 -5.91
C ALA A 30 -31.65 27.41 -6.06
N GLN A 31 -31.76 26.21 -6.64
CA GLN A 31 -30.62 25.40 -7.10
C GLN A 31 -30.06 25.87 -8.46
N GLU A 32 -30.75 26.80 -9.13
CA GLU A 32 -30.43 27.27 -10.48
C GLU A 32 -29.52 28.52 -10.48
N GLU A 33 -29.37 29.22 -9.34
CA GLU A 33 -28.77 30.56 -9.27
C GLU A 33 -27.22 30.63 -9.16
N ALA A 34 -26.50 29.55 -9.46
CA ALA A 34 -25.06 29.63 -9.75
C ALA A 34 -24.58 28.38 -10.50
N ARG A 35 -25.12 28.11 -11.70
CA ARG A 35 -24.39 27.26 -12.64
C ARG A 35 -23.12 28.01 -13.03
N VAL A 36 -21.97 27.58 -12.51
CA VAL A 36 -20.68 27.98 -13.07
C VAL A 36 -20.71 27.47 -14.52
N GLU A 37 -20.85 28.35 -15.50
CA GLU A 37 -20.85 27.96 -16.92
C GLU A 37 -19.44 27.48 -17.31
N ILE A 38 -19.14 26.20 -17.12
CA ILE A 38 -17.88 25.58 -17.57
C ILE A 38 -18.22 24.65 -18.74
N LYS A 39 -18.32 25.24 -19.93
CA LYS A 39 -18.65 24.51 -21.16
C LYS A 39 -17.41 23.99 -21.86
N ALA A 40 -17.44 22.70 -22.21
CA ALA A 40 -16.43 22.08 -23.07
C ALA A 40 -16.39 22.75 -24.44
N GLN A 41 -15.18 23.06 -24.92
CA GLN A 41 -14.97 23.68 -26.23
C GLN A 41 -14.52 22.64 -27.27
N PRO A 42 -15.00 22.71 -28.52
CA PRO A 42 -14.51 21.86 -29.58
C PRO A 42 -13.06 22.21 -29.95
N VAL A 43 -12.30 21.22 -30.41
CA VAL A 43 -10.91 21.38 -30.85
C VAL A 43 -10.85 22.33 -32.05
N SER A 44 -10.14 23.45 -31.88
CA SER A 44 -9.98 24.49 -32.90
C SER A 44 -9.10 24.05 -34.08
N GLN A 45 -9.23 24.70 -35.23
CA GLN A 45 -8.39 24.40 -36.40
C GLN A 45 -6.88 24.58 -36.11
N GLN A 46 -6.53 25.59 -35.31
CA GLN A 46 -5.14 25.82 -34.88
C GLN A 46 -4.62 24.68 -34.01
N GLN A 47 -5.44 24.19 -33.05
CA GLN A 47 -5.08 23.03 -32.23
C GLN A 47 -4.88 21.78 -33.10
N ARG A 48 -5.74 21.54 -34.09
CA ARG A 48 -5.60 20.41 -35.02
C ARG A 48 -4.33 20.50 -35.87
N ALA A 49 -4.04 21.68 -36.42
CA ALA A 49 -2.84 21.89 -37.25
C ALA A 49 -1.56 21.66 -36.44
N ARG A 50 -1.50 22.20 -35.21
CA ARG A 50 -0.40 21.97 -34.28
C ARG A 50 -0.27 20.48 -33.93
N ALA A 51 -1.38 19.81 -33.61
CA ALA A 51 -1.37 18.39 -33.26
C ALA A 51 -0.87 17.50 -34.40
N ARG A 52 -1.24 17.81 -35.65
CA ARG A 52 -0.72 17.11 -36.85
C ARG A 52 0.79 17.26 -36.97
N GLN A 53 1.29 18.49 -36.84
CA GLN A 53 2.73 18.75 -36.87
C GLN A 53 3.47 17.99 -35.76
N GLU A 54 2.95 18.00 -34.53
CA GLU A 54 3.56 17.27 -33.40
C GLU A 54 3.60 15.75 -33.65
N VAL A 55 2.53 15.17 -34.21
CA VAL A 55 2.46 13.73 -34.55
C VAL A 55 3.41 13.38 -35.70
N GLU A 56 3.37 14.15 -36.80
CA GLU A 56 4.23 13.93 -37.98
C GLU A 56 5.71 14.03 -37.62
N GLN A 57 6.09 14.97 -36.76
CA GLN A 57 7.46 15.10 -36.26
C GLN A 57 7.92 13.84 -35.52
N LEU A 58 7.07 13.26 -34.67
CA LEU A 58 7.40 12.02 -33.95
C LEU A 58 7.46 10.80 -34.87
N TRP A 59 6.53 10.70 -35.83
CA TRP A 59 6.52 9.62 -36.81
C TRP A 59 7.68 9.66 -37.79
N SER A 60 8.25 10.86 -38.00
CA SER A 60 9.42 11.07 -38.86
C SER A 60 10.76 10.96 -38.13
N ASP A 61 10.78 10.70 -36.80
CA ASP A 61 12.03 10.43 -36.07
C ASP A 61 12.69 9.18 -36.67
N PRO A 62 13.95 9.24 -37.13
CA PRO A 62 14.62 8.12 -37.79
C PRO A 62 14.65 6.83 -36.95
N ARG A 63 14.68 6.94 -35.62
CA ARG A 63 14.66 5.77 -34.72
C ARG A 63 13.29 5.10 -34.70
N ILE A 64 12.23 5.90 -34.65
CA ILE A 64 10.85 5.43 -34.69
C ILE A 64 10.56 4.78 -36.05
N ASP A 65 10.92 5.45 -37.14
CA ASP A 65 10.71 4.93 -38.50
C ASP A 65 11.49 3.62 -38.73
N ALA A 66 12.73 3.52 -38.25
CA ALA A 66 13.51 2.29 -38.31
C ALA A 66 12.88 1.13 -37.51
N GLU A 67 12.40 1.39 -36.29
CA GLU A 67 11.72 0.39 -35.47
C GLU A 67 10.40 -0.07 -36.10
N VAL A 68 9.56 0.86 -36.59
CA VAL A 68 8.32 0.54 -37.32
C VAL A 68 8.61 -0.34 -38.54
N LYS A 69 9.60 0.02 -39.37
CA LYS A 69 9.98 -0.76 -40.56
C LYS A 69 10.48 -2.16 -40.21
N SER A 70 11.11 -2.34 -39.06
CA SER A 70 11.59 -3.65 -38.59
C SER A 70 10.45 -4.67 -38.40
N HIS A 71 9.22 -4.20 -38.14
CA HIS A 71 8.04 -5.05 -37.98
C HIS A 71 7.37 -5.46 -39.30
N LYS A 72 7.81 -4.92 -40.45
CA LYS A 72 7.22 -5.16 -41.78
C LYS A 72 5.68 -5.04 -41.79
N PRO A 73 5.12 -3.91 -41.31
CA PRO A 73 3.68 -3.69 -41.28
C PRO A 73 3.06 -3.71 -42.69
N ALA A 74 1.83 -4.23 -42.79
CA ALA A 74 1.00 -4.01 -43.97
C ALA A 74 0.65 -2.50 -44.09
N PRO A 75 0.47 -1.94 -45.30
CA PRO A 75 0.18 -0.52 -45.50
C PRO A 75 -0.99 0.02 -44.65
N GLU A 76 -2.06 -0.76 -44.54
CA GLU A 76 -3.28 -0.47 -43.77
C GLU A 76 -3.05 -0.45 -42.24
N HIS A 77 -1.94 -1.03 -41.76
CA HIS A 77 -1.59 -1.12 -40.35
C HIS A 77 -0.45 -0.19 -39.93
N MET A 78 0.10 0.61 -40.86
CA MET A 78 1.24 1.50 -40.61
C MET A 78 1.05 2.41 -39.39
N ASP A 79 -0.11 3.05 -39.27
CA ASP A 79 -0.36 4.01 -38.19
C ASP A 79 -0.50 3.32 -36.83
N PHE A 80 -1.03 2.10 -36.79
CA PHE A 80 -1.04 1.29 -35.56
C PHE A 80 0.37 1.02 -35.06
N TYR A 81 1.29 0.61 -35.94
CA TYR A 81 2.68 0.34 -35.54
C TYR A 81 3.40 1.61 -35.12
N ARG A 82 3.16 2.74 -35.79
CA ARG A 82 3.68 4.05 -35.36
C ARG A 82 3.17 4.41 -33.97
N ASP A 83 1.87 4.26 -33.71
CA ASP A 83 1.26 4.49 -32.40
C ASP A 83 1.90 3.59 -31.32
N LEU A 84 2.05 2.30 -31.59
CA LEU A 84 2.66 1.33 -30.68
C LEU A 84 4.12 1.68 -30.34
N VAL A 85 4.95 1.95 -31.36
CA VAL A 85 6.37 2.28 -31.18
C VAL A 85 6.53 3.60 -30.42
N VAL A 86 5.74 4.63 -30.74
CA VAL A 86 5.79 5.90 -30.02
C VAL A 86 5.38 5.73 -28.55
N LEU A 87 4.34 4.95 -28.26
CA LEU A 87 3.88 4.70 -26.89
C LEU A 87 4.89 3.89 -26.06
N THR A 88 5.82 3.17 -26.69
CA THR A 88 6.78 2.26 -26.02
C THR A 88 8.23 2.72 -26.13
N ARG A 89 8.49 3.87 -26.76
CA ARG A 89 9.84 4.46 -26.94
C ARG A 89 10.59 4.77 -25.65
N TYR A 90 9.88 4.82 -24.53
CA TYR A 90 10.43 5.11 -23.20
C TYR A 90 10.43 3.85 -22.33
N PRO A 91 11.33 3.75 -21.35
CA PRO A 91 11.42 2.56 -20.48
C PRO A 91 10.15 2.24 -19.70
N HIS A 92 9.28 3.23 -19.43
CA HIS A 92 8.01 3.01 -18.74
C HIS A 92 6.91 4.03 -19.10
N ARG A 93 5.65 3.67 -18.80
CA ARG A 93 4.49 4.58 -18.79
C ARG A 93 3.82 4.69 -17.40
N LEU A 94 4.59 4.68 -16.32
CA LEU A 94 4.06 4.84 -14.96
C LEU A 94 3.15 6.09 -14.82
N ALA A 95 2.05 5.92 -14.07
CA ALA A 95 1.05 6.96 -13.88
C ALA A 95 1.61 8.22 -13.20
N GLY A 96 1.33 9.39 -13.78
CA GLY A 96 1.78 10.70 -13.28
C GLY A 96 3.28 10.99 -13.44
N TYR A 97 4.04 10.11 -14.12
CA TYR A 97 5.43 10.36 -14.48
C TYR A 97 5.56 11.14 -15.80
N GLY A 98 6.67 11.86 -15.92
CA GLY A 98 7.01 12.69 -17.08
C GLY A 98 6.60 14.16 -16.94
N ALA A 99 6.80 14.94 -17.99
CA ALA A 99 6.34 16.33 -18.08
C ALA A 99 5.23 16.43 -19.13
N ALA A 100 4.09 17.04 -18.76
CA ALA A 100 2.99 17.26 -19.69
C ALA A 100 3.37 18.23 -20.85
N GLU A 101 4.32 19.14 -20.63
CA GLU A 101 4.61 20.27 -21.51
C GLU A 101 5.80 20.07 -22.45
N ALA A 102 6.65 19.05 -22.25
CA ALA A 102 7.85 18.83 -23.07
C ALA A 102 7.62 17.76 -24.15
N LEU A 103 7.80 18.13 -25.42
CA LEU A 103 7.75 17.20 -26.58
C LEU A 103 8.85 16.11 -26.49
N ASN A 104 9.92 16.42 -25.74
CA ASN A 104 11.10 15.61 -25.49
C ASN A 104 11.29 15.28 -23.99
N GLY A 105 10.21 15.32 -23.19
CA GLY A 105 10.24 15.25 -21.71
C GLY A 105 10.57 13.88 -21.11
N GLN A 106 10.73 13.86 -19.77
CA GLN A 106 10.98 12.67 -18.95
C GLN A 106 9.94 11.57 -19.21
N PRO A 107 10.34 10.28 -19.15
CA PRO A 107 9.47 9.14 -19.47
C PRO A 107 8.28 9.01 -18.50
N GLY A 108 7.11 8.54 -18.98
CA GLY A 108 5.94 8.25 -18.14
C GLY A 108 4.58 8.36 -18.86
N SER A 109 3.48 8.19 -18.12
CA SER A 109 2.11 8.22 -18.67
C SER A 109 1.73 9.60 -19.22
N LEU A 110 2.26 10.70 -18.69
CA LEU A 110 1.90 12.06 -19.13
C LEU A 110 2.38 12.34 -20.57
N ALA A 111 3.57 11.83 -20.92
CA ALA A 111 4.08 11.93 -22.29
C ALA A 111 3.24 11.08 -23.27
N ALA A 112 2.85 9.87 -22.86
CA ALA A 112 1.94 9.02 -23.63
C ALA A 112 0.56 9.68 -23.80
N GLY A 113 0.02 10.28 -22.74
CA GLY A 113 -1.26 10.98 -22.76
C GLY A 113 -1.24 12.18 -23.70
N ARG A 114 -0.16 12.98 -23.70
CA ARG A 114 0.01 14.06 -24.68
C ARG A 114 -0.01 13.52 -26.11
N TYR A 115 0.73 12.46 -26.38
CA TYR A 115 0.75 11.84 -27.70
C TYR A 115 -0.65 11.40 -28.14
N VAL A 116 -1.37 10.67 -27.28
CA VAL A 116 -2.75 10.23 -27.54
C VAL A 116 -3.68 11.43 -27.79
N ALA A 117 -3.59 12.49 -26.98
CA ALA A 117 -4.39 13.70 -27.17
C ALA A 117 -4.10 14.36 -28.53
N SER A 118 -2.82 14.53 -28.88
CA SER A 118 -2.42 15.07 -30.19
C SER A 118 -2.90 14.16 -31.33
N ARG A 119 -2.85 12.83 -31.17
CA ARG A 119 -3.37 11.88 -32.17
C ARG A 119 -4.87 12.05 -32.40
N LEU A 120 -5.68 12.11 -31.33
CA LEU A 120 -7.13 12.33 -31.41
C LEU A 120 -7.46 13.68 -32.07
N GLN A 121 -6.73 14.74 -31.73
CA GLN A 121 -6.90 16.07 -32.35
C GLN A 121 -6.52 16.05 -33.84
N ALA A 122 -5.41 15.40 -34.21
CA ALA A 122 -4.91 15.32 -35.57
C ALA A 122 -5.88 14.59 -36.52
N MET A 123 -6.48 13.49 -36.06
CA MET A 123 -7.50 12.73 -36.80
C MET A 123 -8.89 13.40 -36.84
N GLY A 124 -9.06 14.53 -36.14
CA GLY A 124 -10.25 15.37 -36.23
C GLY A 124 -11.41 14.97 -35.33
N ILE A 125 -11.12 14.38 -34.15
CA ILE A 125 -12.09 14.22 -33.06
C ILE A 125 -12.53 15.62 -32.57
N GLU A 126 -13.83 15.78 -32.31
CA GLU A 126 -14.43 17.09 -32.07
C GLU A 126 -14.09 17.65 -30.69
N TYR A 127 -14.18 16.82 -29.64
CA TYR A 127 -13.83 17.20 -28.29
C TYR A 127 -12.73 16.27 -27.78
N VAL A 128 -11.64 16.86 -27.28
CA VAL A 128 -10.54 16.14 -26.64
C VAL A 128 -10.25 16.83 -25.31
N LEU A 129 -10.60 16.16 -24.22
CA LEU A 129 -10.45 16.63 -22.85
C LEU A 129 -9.33 15.87 -22.15
N THR A 130 -8.75 16.51 -21.15
CA THR A 130 -7.88 15.85 -20.17
C THR A 130 -8.45 16.00 -18.78
N GLN A 131 -8.40 14.95 -17.98
CA GLN A 131 -8.86 14.96 -16.60
C GLN A 131 -7.73 14.54 -15.67
N GLY A 132 -7.28 15.47 -14.84
CA GLY A 132 -6.30 15.27 -13.79
C GLY A 132 -6.91 14.64 -12.54
N PHE A 133 -6.10 13.85 -11.84
CA PHE A 133 -6.45 13.26 -10.55
C PHE A 133 -5.17 12.91 -9.76
N PRO A 134 -5.24 12.86 -8.42
CA PRO A 134 -4.08 12.50 -7.61
C PRO A 134 -3.77 11.00 -7.72
N VAL A 135 -2.49 10.66 -7.92
CA VAL A 135 -1.97 9.28 -7.89
C VAL A 135 -0.70 9.21 -7.04
N ALA A 136 -0.63 8.27 -6.11
CA ALA A 136 0.55 8.08 -5.27
C ALA A 136 1.58 7.22 -6.00
N GLN A 137 2.84 7.65 -6.01
CA GLN A 137 3.96 6.91 -6.60
C GLN A 137 5.16 6.85 -5.66
N PRO A 138 5.84 5.70 -5.56
CA PRO A 138 7.17 5.66 -4.97
C PRO A 138 8.18 6.20 -5.98
N ILE A 139 8.95 7.20 -5.57
CA ILE A 139 10.05 7.79 -6.33
C ILE A 139 11.35 7.21 -5.79
N THR A 140 12.15 6.62 -6.68
CA THR A 140 13.49 6.14 -6.33
C THR A 140 14.43 7.34 -6.25
N THR A 141 15.00 7.60 -5.08
CA THR A 141 15.94 8.71 -4.87
C THR A 141 17.39 8.27 -4.92
N GLU A 142 17.66 7.00 -4.64
CA GLU A 142 18.98 6.38 -4.73
C GLU A 142 18.80 4.92 -5.19
N CYS A 143 19.63 4.45 -6.12
CA CYS A 143 19.69 3.05 -6.55
C CYS A 143 21.05 2.78 -7.18
N GLU A 144 21.94 2.17 -6.40
CA GLU A 144 23.33 1.97 -6.77
C GLU A 144 23.80 0.56 -6.40
N LEU A 145 24.57 -0.06 -7.30
CA LEU A 145 25.29 -1.30 -7.08
C LEU A 145 26.79 -1.04 -7.28
N ALA A 146 27.53 -0.96 -6.19
CA ALA A 146 28.98 -0.80 -6.21
C ALA A 146 29.69 -2.17 -6.19
N VAL A 147 30.75 -2.29 -7.00
CA VAL A 147 31.61 -3.47 -7.11
C VAL A 147 33.06 -3.06 -6.78
N PRO A 148 33.80 -3.81 -5.95
CA PRO A 148 35.20 -3.51 -5.64
C PRO A 148 36.06 -3.31 -6.90
N GLY A 149 36.87 -2.26 -6.91
CA GLY A 149 37.77 -1.93 -8.02
C GLY A 149 37.13 -1.11 -9.15
N ARG A 150 35.81 -0.89 -9.14
CA ARG A 150 35.15 0.06 -10.04
C ARG A 150 35.01 1.43 -9.36
N LYS A 151 35.29 2.51 -10.08
CA LYS A 151 35.18 3.89 -9.57
C LYS A 151 33.73 4.35 -9.41
N GLU A 152 32.87 4.01 -10.37
CA GLU A 152 31.46 4.44 -10.40
C GLU A 152 30.51 3.23 -10.18
N PRO A 153 29.46 3.37 -9.36
CA PRO A 153 28.48 2.32 -9.16
C PRO A 153 27.63 2.09 -10.43
N TYR A 154 27.00 0.92 -10.53
CA TYR A 154 25.96 0.67 -11.54
C TYR A 154 24.62 1.25 -11.06
N GLY A 155 23.89 1.93 -11.95
CA GLY A 155 22.56 2.47 -11.66
C GLY A 155 21.49 1.99 -12.65
N PRO A 156 20.31 2.64 -12.66
CA PRO A 156 19.21 2.31 -13.58
C PRO A 156 19.60 2.32 -15.06
N GLU A 157 20.43 3.28 -15.48
CA GLU A 157 20.90 3.38 -16.88
C GLU A 157 21.84 2.23 -17.28
N ASP A 158 22.50 1.58 -16.31
CA ASP A 158 23.32 0.39 -16.56
C ASP A 158 22.51 -0.92 -16.51
N GLY A 159 21.22 -0.86 -16.13
CA GLY A 159 20.36 -2.02 -15.97
C GLY A 159 20.24 -2.55 -14.53
N PHE A 160 20.52 -1.75 -13.50
CA PHE A 160 20.25 -2.08 -12.10
C PHE A 160 19.09 -1.25 -11.54
N HIS A 161 18.00 -1.91 -11.15
CA HIS A 161 16.76 -1.24 -10.75
C HIS A 161 16.26 -1.70 -9.38
N VAL A 162 15.58 -0.82 -8.65
CA VAL A 162 14.76 -1.23 -7.52
C VAL A 162 13.52 -1.97 -8.00
N MET A 163 13.09 -2.97 -7.24
CA MET A 163 11.79 -3.60 -7.46
C MET A 163 10.67 -2.79 -6.82
N ARG A 164 9.43 -3.13 -7.17
CA ARG A 164 8.22 -2.55 -6.59
C ARG A 164 8.22 -2.63 -5.05
N ALA A 165 7.64 -1.60 -4.43
CA ALA A 165 7.41 -1.53 -2.99
C ALA A 165 6.55 -2.70 -2.47
N ASN A 166 6.85 -3.12 -1.24
CA ASN A 166 5.98 -3.95 -0.41
C ASN A 166 4.91 -3.06 0.21
N GLN A 167 3.73 -3.02 -0.41
CA GLN A 167 2.67 -2.06 -0.09
C GLN A 167 3.21 -0.62 -0.05
N LEU A 168 3.41 -0.05 1.15
CA LEU A 168 3.97 1.30 1.36
C LEU A 168 5.49 1.32 1.60
N GLN A 169 6.14 0.17 1.86
CA GLN A 169 7.58 0.12 2.12
C GLN A 169 8.36 -0.16 0.82
N GLY A 170 9.07 0.84 0.31
CA GLY A 170 10.02 0.66 -0.79
C GLY A 170 11.25 -0.16 -0.36
N PRO A 171 11.99 -0.79 -1.30
CA PRO A 171 13.29 -1.36 -1.00
C PRO A 171 14.26 -0.27 -0.54
N THR A 172 14.60 -0.28 0.75
CA THR A 172 15.51 0.70 1.35
C THR A 172 16.69 -0.01 1.99
N THR A 173 17.87 0.60 1.94
CA THR A 173 19.10 0.16 2.62
C THR A 173 19.53 1.17 3.70
N PRO A 174 20.41 0.80 4.65
CA PRO A 174 21.05 1.80 5.50
C PRO A 174 21.86 2.82 4.66
N PRO A 175 22.17 4.02 5.17
CA PRO A 175 23.01 5.00 4.46
C PRO A 175 24.39 4.46 4.04
N GLY A 176 24.96 3.51 4.80
CA GLY A 176 26.20 2.83 4.44
C GLY A 176 26.06 1.79 3.32
N GLY A 177 24.84 1.46 2.91
CA GLY A 177 24.50 0.38 2.00
C GLY A 177 24.51 -1.01 2.66
N LEU A 178 24.00 -2.00 1.92
CA LEU A 178 24.10 -3.41 2.27
C LEU A 178 25.26 -4.03 1.52
N THR A 179 26.30 -4.46 2.25
CA THR A 179 27.47 -5.15 1.66
C THR A 179 27.41 -6.64 1.96
N GLY A 180 27.65 -7.45 0.93
CA GLY A 180 27.70 -8.91 1.05
C GLY A 180 28.27 -9.57 -0.20
N ARG A 181 28.78 -10.80 -0.04
CA ARG A 181 29.10 -11.67 -1.19
C ARG A 181 27.80 -12.02 -1.91
N VAL A 182 27.86 -12.10 -3.24
CA VAL A 182 26.70 -12.56 -4.01
C VAL A 182 26.70 -14.09 -4.10
N VAL A 183 25.54 -14.71 -3.88
CA VAL A 183 25.32 -16.17 -4.02
C VAL A 183 24.23 -16.40 -5.05
N TYR A 184 24.56 -17.05 -6.16
CA TYR A 184 23.57 -17.45 -7.15
C TYR A 184 22.87 -18.73 -6.71
N ALA A 185 21.53 -18.72 -6.72
CA ALA A 185 20.71 -19.85 -6.32
C ALA A 185 19.61 -20.17 -7.35
N GLY A 186 19.91 -19.99 -8.65
CA GLY A 186 19.03 -20.39 -9.76
C GLY A 186 17.59 -19.87 -9.60
N PRO A 187 16.56 -20.70 -9.84
CA PRO A 187 15.15 -20.34 -9.62
C PRO A 187 14.72 -20.36 -8.13
N GLY A 188 15.66 -20.45 -7.18
CA GLY A 188 15.43 -20.38 -5.74
C GLY A 188 14.90 -21.67 -5.11
N ARG A 189 15.08 -22.83 -5.72
CA ARG A 189 14.72 -24.12 -5.10
C ARG A 189 15.77 -24.44 -4.03
N LEU A 190 15.40 -25.22 -3.02
CA LEU A 190 16.31 -25.59 -1.94
C LEU A 190 17.61 -26.27 -2.42
N PRO A 191 17.61 -27.20 -3.40
CA PRO A 191 18.85 -27.75 -3.94
C PRO A 191 19.76 -26.73 -4.63
N ASP A 192 19.24 -25.57 -5.03
CA ASP A 192 20.01 -24.53 -5.72
C ASP A 192 20.90 -23.73 -4.73
N TYR A 193 20.64 -23.84 -3.42
CA TYR A 193 21.45 -23.22 -2.37
C TYR A 193 22.62 -24.14 -1.97
N GLN A 194 23.68 -24.13 -2.76
CA GLN A 194 24.88 -24.96 -2.52
C GLN A 194 25.83 -24.37 -1.45
N GLN A 195 25.53 -23.15 -0.98
CA GLN A 195 26.30 -22.44 0.02
C GLN A 195 25.34 -21.79 1.03
N PRO A 196 25.75 -21.60 2.29
CA PRO A 196 25.01 -20.76 3.23
C PRO A 196 24.77 -19.37 2.64
N VAL A 197 23.69 -18.69 3.02
CA VAL A 197 23.36 -17.34 2.53
C VAL A 197 23.24 -16.30 3.64
N ASP A 198 23.64 -16.68 4.87
CA ASP A 198 23.77 -15.77 6.00
C ASP A 198 24.64 -14.57 5.62
N ASP A 199 24.09 -13.37 5.84
CA ASP A 199 24.73 -12.08 5.53
C ASP A 199 25.10 -11.85 4.05
N ALA A 200 24.65 -12.72 3.15
CA ALA A 200 24.91 -12.65 1.72
C ALA A 200 23.83 -11.85 0.98
N ILE A 201 24.12 -11.52 -0.28
CA ILE A 201 23.14 -11.01 -1.25
C ILE A 201 22.83 -12.17 -2.20
N VAL A 202 21.57 -12.56 -2.32
CA VAL A 202 21.21 -13.74 -3.12
C VAL A 202 20.78 -13.31 -4.52
N ALA A 203 21.42 -13.85 -5.54
CA ALA A 203 21.02 -13.68 -6.93
C ALA A 203 20.11 -14.84 -7.37
N LEU A 204 18.93 -14.52 -7.89
CA LEU A 204 17.93 -15.49 -8.35
C LEU A 204 17.54 -15.21 -9.79
N ASP A 205 17.17 -16.23 -10.56
CA ASP A 205 16.49 -16.01 -11.83
C ASP A 205 15.14 -15.34 -11.60
N PHE A 206 14.71 -14.43 -12.49
CA PHE A 206 13.41 -13.74 -12.37
C PHE A 206 12.21 -14.71 -12.35
N ALA A 207 12.36 -15.97 -12.80
CA ALA A 207 11.33 -17.01 -12.71
C ALA A 207 11.25 -17.71 -11.32
N ALA A 208 11.72 -17.05 -10.25
CA ALA A 208 11.73 -17.60 -8.90
C ALA A 208 10.34 -17.72 -8.24
N ALA A 209 9.30 -17.13 -8.84
CA ALA A 209 7.94 -17.07 -8.27
C ALA A 209 7.95 -16.49 -6.85
N ASP A 210 7.47 -17.20 -5.83
CA ASP A 210 7.48 -16.77 -4.43
C ASP A 210 8.69 -17.30 -3.63
N ARG A 211 9.56 -18.11 -4.24
CA ARG A 211 10.69 -18.78 -3.56
C ARG A 211 11.81 -17.84 -3.14
N TRP A 212 11.83 -16.60 -3.62
CA TRP A 212 12.74 -15.56 -3.14
C TRP A 212 12.64 -15.31 -1.64
N ARG A 213 11.50 -15.65 -1.02
CA ARG A 213 11.29 -15.59 0.43
C ARG A 213 12.24 -16.51 1.19
N TYR A 214 12.68 -17.62 0.59
CA TYR A 214 13.60 -18.57 1.24
C TYR A 214 14.96 -17.94 1.51
N ALA A 215 15.45 -17.07 0.62
CA ALA A 215 16.70 -16.35 0.83
C ALA A 215 16.67 -15.56 2.15
N PHE A 216 15.61 -14.78 2.38
CA PHE A 216 15.42 -14.03 3.63
C PHE A 216 15.20 -14.94 4.85
N ALA A 217 14.48 -16.06 4.70
CA ALA A 217 14.30 -17.03 5.79
C ALA A 217 15.60 -17.70 6.23
N MET A 218 16.60 -17.73 5.35
CA MET A 218 17.95 -18.25 5.58
C MET A 218 18.98 -17.15 5.91
N GLY A 219 18.55 -15.90 6.12
CA GLY A 219 19.43 -14.82 6.59
C GLY A 219 20.10 -13.97 5.50
N ALA A 220 19.64 -14.02 4.25
CA ALA A 220 20.13 -13.11 3.21
C ALA A 220 19.77 -11.65 3.51
N LYS A 221 20.68 -10.72 3.22
CA LYS A 221 20.50 -9.26 3.38
C LYS A 221 19.60 -8.65 2.31
N ALA A 222 19.68 -9.17 1.10
CA ALA A 222 18.94 -8.67 -0.05
C ALA A 222 18.83 -9.76 -1.13
N VAL A 223 17.90 -9.56 -2.07
CA VAL A 223 17.76 -10.39 -3.27
C VAL A 223 17.96 -9.54 -4.53
N ILE A 224 18.73 -10.05 -5.48
CA ILE A 224 18.86 -9.51 -6.84
C ILE A 224 18.22 -10.52 -7.81
N PHE A 225 17.24 -10.09 -8.59
CA PHE A 225 16.64 -10.90 -9.64
C PHE A 225 17.32 -10.65 -10.98
N ILE A 226 17.81 -11.72 -11.60
CA ILE A 226 18.43 -11.71 -12.93
C ILE A 226 17.34 -11.79 -13.98
N GLY A 227 17.27 -10.76 -14.82
CA GLY A 227 16.35 -10.64 -15.94
C GLY A 227 16.48 -11.77 -16.96
N SER A 228 15.42 -11.93 -17.75
CA SER A 228 15.33 -12.91 -18.84
C SER A 228 14.60 -12.28 -20.03
N ASP A 229 14.84 -12.85 -21.21
CA ASP A 229 14.08 -12.55 -22.41
C ASP A 229 12.74 -13.28 -22.47
N GLN A 230 12.59 -14.34 -21.67
CA GLN A 230 11.37 -15.13 -21.58
C GLN A 230 10.49 -14.64 -20.42
N PRO A 231 9.15 -14.63 -20.59
CA PRO A 231 8.24 -14.35 -19.49
C PRO A 231 8.43 -15.35 -18.36
N ALA A 232 8.51 -14.84 -17.13
CA ALA A 232 8.51 -15.63 -15.93
C ALA A 232 7.08 -16.11 -15.62
N PRO A 233 6.87 -17.42 -15.35
CA PRO A 233 5.61 -17.87 -14.79
C PRO A 233 5.47 -17.33 -13.36
N ASN A 234 4.33 -16.70 -13.05
CA ASN A 234 3.99 -16.18 -11.72
C ASN A 234 5.03 -15.20 -11.14
N ALA A 235 5.29 -14.08 -11.81
CA ALA A 235 6.19 -13.01 -11.35
C ALA A 235 5.64 -12.24 -10.12
N CYS A 236 5.52 -12.90 -8.97
CA CYS A 236 5.04 -12.33 -7.72
C CYS A 236 6.23 -12.00 -6.80
N HIS A 237 6.90 -10.87 -7.06
CA HIS A 237 8.11 -10.46 -6.33
C HIS A 237 7.87 -9.35 -5.29
N HIS A 238 6.61 -9.06 -4.99
CA HIS A 238 6.18 -8.12 -3.95
C HIS A 238 5.27 -8.77 -2.90
N LEU A 239 4.88 -7.97 -1.90
CA LEU A 239 3.97 -8.32 -0.82
C LEU A 239 2.98 -7.17 -0.62
N ASN A 240 1.75 -7.50 -0.24
CA ASN A 240 0.75 -6.51 0.20
C ASN A 240 0.83 -6.25 1.72
N LEU A 241 2.07 -6.10 2.23
CA LEU A 241 2.42 -5.82 3.62
C LEU A 241 3.52 -4.76 3.64
N PRO A 242 3.58 -3.84 4.63
CA PRO A 242 4.62 -2.82 4.71
C PRO A 242 5.87 -3.43 5.35
N VAL A 243 6.69 -4.11 4.57
CA VAL A 243 7.85 -4.86 5.10
C VAL A 243 9.10 -4.56 4.28
N ASN A 244 10.21 -4.21 4.94
CA ASN A 244 11.46 -3.95 4.24
C ASN A 244 12.19 -5.28 3.98
N LEU A 245 12.02 -5.80 2.76
CA LEU A 245 12.76 -6.93 2.22
C LEU A 245 13.46 -6.41 0.95
N PRO A 246 14.71 -5.93 1.03
CA PRO A 246 15.38 -5.24 -0.07
C PRO A 246 15.54 -6.13 -1.30
N ARG A 247 14.89 -5.75 -2.41
CA ARG A 247 14.87 -6.51 -3.66
C ARG A 247 15.19 -5.62 -4.84
N PHE A 248 16.01 -6.14 -5.72
CA PHE A 248 16.55 -5.43 -6.88
C PHE A 248 16.45 -6.30 -8.12
N TYR A 249 16.47 -5.65 -9.28
CA TYR A 249 16.49 -6.31 -10.58
C TYR A 249 17.76 -5.92 -11.31
N VAL A 250 18.37 -6.88 -12.00
CA VAL A 250 19.49 -6.68 -12.90
C VAL A 250 19.13 -7.21 -14.28
N THR A 251 19.41 -6.45 -15.34
CA THR A 251 19.23 -6.92 -16.72
C THR A 251 20.12 -8.13 -17.00
N ALA A 252 19.77 -8.93 -18.02
CA ALA A 252 20.56 -10.10 -18.38
C ALA A 252 22.00 -9.71 -18.77
N GLU A 253 22.14 -8.61 -19.49
CA GLU A 253 23.41 -8.05 -19.97
C GLU A 253 24.33 -7.65 -18.80
N LEU A 254 23.77 -6.94 -17.80
CA LEU A 254 24.55 -6.55 -16.63
C LEU A 254 24.88 -7.76 -15.74
N ALA A 255 23.99 -8.74 -15.63
CA ALA A 255 24.25 -9.97 -14.89
C ALA A 255 25.41 -10.78 -15.51
N GLU A 256 25.48 -10.87 -16.84
CA GLU A 256 26.59 -11.50 -17.56
C GLU A 256 27.89 -10.73 -17.36
N LYS A 257 27.86 -9.40 -17.51
CA LYS A 257 29.02 -8.52 -17.28
C LYS A 257 29.60 -8.69 -15.87
N LEU A 258 28.73 -8.82 -14.88
CA LEU A 258 29.09 -9.04 -13.48
C LEU A 258 29.37 -10.51 -13.14
N LYS A 259 29.22 -11.43 -14.10
CA LYS A 259 29.38 -12.88 -13.91
C LYS A 259 28.56 -13.42 -12.73
N LEU A 260 27.37 -12.87 -12.49
CA LEU A 260 26.56 -13.20 -11.30
C LEU A 260 26.25 -14.69 -11.18
N LYS A 261 26.13 -15.41 -12.31
CA LYS A 261 25.81 -16.84 -12.34
C LYS A 261 27.02 -17.77 -12.18
N THR A 262 28.24 -17.30 -12.47
CA THR A 262 29.43 -18.15 -12.57
C THR A 262 30.50 -17.80 -11.55
N GLN A 263 30.78 -16.51 -11.37
CA GLN A 263 31.77 -16.01 -10.42
C GLN A 263 31.29 -14.68 -9.81
N PRO A 264 30.23 -14.74 -8.98
CA PRO A 264 29.62 -13.54 -8.41
C PRO A 264 30.60 -12.74 -7.53
N PRO A 265 30.69 -11.41 -7.68
CA PRO A 265 31.53 -10.56 -6.85
C PRO A 265 30.87 -10.27 -5.49
N THR A 266 31.65 -9.72 -4.56
CA THR A 266 31.10 -8.97 -3.42
C THR A 266 30.58 -7.63 -3.93
N VAL A 267 29.41 -7.21 -3.44
CA VAL A 267 28.79 -5.94 -3.86
C VAL A 267 28.29 -5.15 -2.66
N THR A 268 28.15 -3.84 -2.85
CA THR A 268 27.47 -2.93 -1.92
C THR A 268 26.28 -2.31 -2.63
N ILE A 269 25.07 -2.49 -2.08
CA ILE A 269 23.85 -1.91 -2.64
C ILE A 269 23.42 -0.72 -1.79
N ARG A 270 23.11 0.41 -2.43
CA ARG A 270 22.43 1.55 -1.81
C ARG A 270 21.11 1.79 -2.49
N ALA A 271 20.06 1.97 -1.70
CA ALA A 271 18.75 2.30 -2.20
C ALA A 271 17.93 3.10 -1.18
N ALA A 272 17.26 4.12 -1.71
CA ALA A 272 16.33 4.95 -0.96
C ALA A 272 15.16 5.33 -1.88
N SER A 273 14.00 5.51 -1.26
CA SER A 273 12.80 5.92 -1.99
C SER A 273 11.93 6.85 -1.15
N ARG A 274 11.14 7.69 -1.80
CA ARG A 274 10.15 8.54 -1.15
C ARG A 274 8.82 8.46 -1.86
N TRP A 275 7.73 8.53 -1.11
CA TRP A 275 6.40 8.60 -1.70
C TRP A 275 6.04 10.04 -2.06
N GLU A 276 5.44 10.21 -3.24
CA GLU A 276 4.92 11.49 -3.70
C GLU A 276 3.51 11.32 -4.25
N MET A 277 2.70 12.36 -4.05
CA MET A 277 1.46 12.51 -4.83
C MET A 277 1.83 13.19 -6.15
N ARG A 278 1.55 12.49 -7.24
CA ARG A 278 1.70 12.96 -8.62
C ARG A 278 0.31 13.23 -9.20
N GLU A 279 0.24 13.98 -10.29
CA GLU A 279 -0.99 14.16 -11.06
C GLU A 279 -1.03 13.12 -12.19
N GLY A 280 -1.93 12.14 -12.09
CA GLY A 280 -2.30 11.27 -13.21
C GLY A 280 -3.27 12.01 -14.15
N ARG A 281 -3.30 11.63 -15.43
CA ARG A 281 -4.09 12.35 -16.44
C ARG A 281 -4.77 11.42 -17.43
N ASN A 282 -6.09 11.34 -17.36
CA ASN A 282 -6.90 10.69 -18.39
C ASN A 282 -6.94 11.54 -19.66
N VAL A 283 -7.03 10.88 -20.82
CA VAL A 283 -7.31 11.53 -22.10
C VAL A 283 -8.66 11.02 -22.61
N ILE A 284 -9.56 11.94 -22.94
CA ILE A 284 -10.96 11.63 -23.26
C ILE A 284 -11.30 12.27 -24.60
N GLY A 285 -11.70 11.46 -25.58
CA GLY A 285 -12.22 11.91 -26.87
C GLY A 285 -13.72 11.67 -26.97
N VAL A 286 -14.48 12.58 -27.61
CA VAL A 286 -15.91 12.37 -27.87
C VAL A 286 -16.20 12.44 -29.36
N ILE A 287 -16.75 11.34 -29.89
CA ILE A 287 -17.32 11.26 -31.24
C ILE A 287 -18.83 11.36 -31.08
N ARG A 288 -19.42 12.49 -31.49
CA ARG A 288 -20.87 12.63 -31.55
C ARG A 288 -21.43 11.67 -32.59
N GLY A 289 -22.49 10.96 -32.22
CA GLY A 289 -23.24 10.07 -33.08
C GLY A 289 -24.03 10.82 -34.14
N THR A 290 -24.61 10.06 -35.06
CA THR A 290 -25.50 10.60 -36.11
C THR A 290 -26.93 10.80 -35.61
N ASN A 291 -27.36 9.99 -34.63
CA ASN A 291 -28.64 10.10 -33.94
C ASN A 291 -28.55 9.34 -32.61
N ALA A 292 -28.05 10.03 -31.58
CA ALA A 292 -27.75 9.42 -30.29
C ALA A 292 -28.99 9.15 -29.43
N ARG A 293 -30.18 9.61 -29.84
CA ARG A 293 -31.42 9.44 -29.07
C ARG A 293 -32.07 8.09 -29.36
N PHE A 294 -32.21 7.27 -28.32
CA PHE A 294 -32.82 5.93 -28.36
C PHE A 294 -34.06 5.84 -27.46
N ASP A 295 -34.52 4.61 -27.19
CA ASP A 295 -35.81 4.30 -26.57
C ASP A 295 -35.98 4.90 -25.17
N GLN A 296 -34.88 5.15 -24.46
CA GLN A 296 -34.88 5.79 -23.15
C GLN A 296 -35.13 7.32 -23.20
N LYS A 297 -35.35 7.90 -24.39
CA LYS A 297 -35.59 9.34 -24.63
C LYS A 297 -34.48 10.27 -24.13
N LEU A 298 -33.31 9.70 -23.85
CA LEU A 298 -32.05 10.38 -23.60
C LEU A 298 -31.10 10.06 -24.75
N ASP A 299 -30.09 10.91 -24.94
CA ASP A 299 -29.02 10.58 -25.85
C ASP A 299 -28.16 9.49 -25.17
N GLU A 300 -27.67 8.50 -25.91
CA GLU A 300 -26.96 7.34 -25.37
C GLU A 300 -25.51 7.33 -25.86
N ALA A 301 -24.60 6.93 -24.99
CA ALA A 301 -23.19 6.80 -25.26
C ALA A 301 -22.62 5.43 -24.89
N ILE A 302 -21.60 5.00 -25.65
CA ILE A 302 -20.75 3.85 -25.31
C ILE A 302 -19.35 4.36 -25.00
N VAL A 303 -18.79 3.91 -23.87
CA VAL A 303 -17.40 4.19 -23.51
C VAL A 303 -16.51 3.08 -24.05
N LEU A 304 -15.51 3.44 -24.84
CA LEU A 304 -14.43 2.54 -25.26
C LEU A 304 -13.16 2.95 -24.52
N ALA A 305 -12.52 2.01 -23.83
CA ALA A 305 -11.43 2.33 -22.91
C ALA A 305 -10.17 1.47 -23.12
N ALA A 306 -9.00 2.06 -22.94
CA ALA A 306 -7.72 1.38 -22.90
C ALA A 306 -6.82 1.97 -21.79
N PRO A 307 -5.92 1.17 -21.18
CA PRO A 307 -5.00 1.69 -20.17
C PRO A 307 -3.84 2.45 -20.79
N LEU A 308 -3.68 3.69 -20.38
CA LEU A 308 -2.60 4.57 -20.79
C LEU A 308 -1.30 4.24 -20.04
N ASP A 309 -1.40 3.95 -18.75
CA ASP A 309 -0.27 3.58 -17.91
C ASP A 309 0.19 2.14 -18.11
N SER A 310 1.33 1.83 -17.51
CA SER A 310 1.94 0.51 -17.53
C SER A 310 2.11 -0.05 -16.13
N LEU A 311 1.83 -1.34 -15.97
CA LEU A 311 2.03 -2.14 -14.76
C LEU A 311 3.40 -2.82 -14.79
N SER A 312 4.12 -2.98 -13.66
CA SER A 312 5.26 -3.91 -13.56
C SER A 312 5.72 -4.19 -12.13
N GLU A 313 6.33 -5.36 -11.94
CA GLU A 313 7.15 -5.70 -10.75
C GLU A 313 8.46 -4.88 -10.67
N VAL A 314 8.92 -4.35 -11.80
CA VAL A 314 10.06 -3.42 -11.92
C VAL A 314 9.52 -2.12 -12.53
N PRO A 315 9.01 -1.17 -11.70
CA PRO A 315 8.24 -0.03 -12.19
C PRO A 315 8.95 0.81 -13.27
N MET A 316 10.25 1.05 -13.10
CA MET A 316 11.05 1.88 -14.02
C MET A 316 11.42 1.18 -15.34
N LEU A 317 11.07 -0.11 -15.48
CA LEU A 317 11.33 -0.91 -16.67
C LEU A 317 10.04 -1.64 -17.06
N SER A 318 9.09 -0.87 -17.60
CA SER A 318 7.77 -1.34 -18.04
C SER A 318 7.20 -0.51 -19.18
N PRO A 319 7.69 -0.67 -20.42
CA PRO A 319 7.01 -0.06 -21.54
C PRO A 319 5.65 -0.72 -21.78
N GLY A 320 5.31 -1.87 -21.20
CA GLY A 320 3.96 -2.45 -21.22
C GLY A 320 3.40 -2.58 -22.63
N ALA A 321 4.11 -3.28 -23.53
CA ALA A 321 3.81 -3.32 -24.96
C ALA A 321 2.38 -3.77 -25.27
N ARG A 322 1.82 -4.72 -24.51
CA ARG A 322 0.42 -5.14 -24.70
C ARG A 322 -0.58 -4.02 -24.36
N GLY A 323 -0.38 -3.30 -23.26
CA GLY A 323 -1.22 -2.14 -22.91
C GLY A 323 -1.12 -1.04 -23.96
N ALA A 324 0.10 -0.79 -24.46
CA ALA A 324 0.36 0.15 -25.54
C ALA A 324 -0.36 -0.25 -26.85
N ALA A 325 -0.35 -1.53 -27.19
CA ALA A 325 -1.05 -2.07 -28.34
C ALA A 325 -2.57 -1.90 -28.21
N ASN A 326 -3.13 -2.02 -27.01
CA ASN A 326 -4.55 -1.72 -26.76
C ASN A 326 -4.85 -0.22 -26.88
N CYS A 327 -3.95 0.67 -26.48
CA CYS A 327 -4.05 2.10 -26.78
C CYS A 327 -4.01 2.38 -28.29
N ALA A 328 -3.06 1.78 -29.02
CA ALA A 328 -2.98 1.91 -30.48
C ALA A 328 -4.23 1.33 -31.18
N ALA A 329 -4.78 0.23 -30.68
CA ALA A 329 -6.04 -0.33 -31.18
C ALA A 329 -7.22 0.61 -30.94
N LEU A 330 -7.29 1.27 -29.78
CA LEU A 330 -8.33 2.27 -29.50
C LEU A 330 -8.18 3.51 -30.40
N LEU A 331 -6.96 3.97 -30.68
CA LEU A 331 -6.71 5.04 -31.66
C LEU A 331 -7.15 4.64 -33.07
N SER A 332 -6.84 3.41 -33.49
CA SER A 332 -7.28 2.87 -34.78
C SER A 332 -8.81 2.73 -34.87
N LEU A 333 -9.47 2.31 -33.79
CA LEU A 333 -10.94 2.28 -33.70
C LEU A 333 -11.53 3.69 -33.73
N ALA A 334 -10.91 4.66 -33.06
CA ALA A 334 -11.34 6.04 -33.05
C ALA A 334 -11.34 6.63 -34.46
N GLU A 335 -10.27 6.38 -35.24
CA GLU A 335 -10.16 6.79 -36.62
C GLU A 335 -11.25 6.14 -37.50
N TYR A 336 -11.44 4.83 -37.37
CA TYR A 336 -12.49 4.10 -38.10
C TYR A 336 -13.90 4.62 -37.77
N LEU A 337 -14.23 4.81 -36.49
CA LEU A 337 -15.54 5.30 -36.04
C LEU A 337 -15.74 6.78 -36.36
N ARG A 338 -14.66 7.57 -36.44
CA ARG A 338 -14.74 8.96 -36.90
C ARG A 338 -15.11 9.03 -38.37
N ALA A 339 -14.54 8.16 -39.20
CA ALA A 339 -14.90 8.03 -40.61
C ALA A 339 -16.29 7.39 -40.80
N ASN A 340 -16.65 6.43 -39.96
CA ASN A 340 -17.90 5.67 -40.01
C ASN A 340 -18.77 5.93 -38.77
N ARG A 341 -19.23 7.16 -38.61
CA ARG A 341 -19.94 7.62 -37.40
C ARG A 341 -21.14 6.73 -37.06
N PRO A 342 -21.18 6.13 -35.86
CA PRO A 342 -22.36 5.37 -35.42
C PRO A 342 -23.52 6.28 -35.03
N ARG A 343 -24.68 5.70 -34.72
CA ARG A 343 -25.85 6.40 -34.19
C ARG A 343 -25.60 6.96 -32.78
N ARG A 344 -25.13 6.13 -31.85
CA ARG A 344 -24.75 6.54 -30.48
C ARG A 344 -23.50 7.40 -30.46
N ASP A 345 -23.36 8.16 -29.38
CA ASP A 345 -22.11 8.81 -29.05
C ASP A 345 -21.07 7.77 -28.62
N VAL A 346 -19.81 8.01 -28.97
CA VAL A 346 -18.68 7.17 -28.55
C VAL A 346 -17.72 8.03 -27.76
N VAL A 347 -17.46 7.61 -26.52
CA VAL A 347 -16.54 8.26 -25.60
C VAL A 347 -15.29 7.40 -25.51
N LEU A 348 -14.19 7.91 -26.05
CA LEU A 348 -12.89 7.26 -26.07
C LEU A 348 -12.15 7.64 -24.79
N CYS A 349 -11.78 6.67 -23.96
CA CYS A 349 -11.10 6.91 -22.70
C CYS A 349 -9.76 6.19 -22.62
N PHE A 350 -8.69 6.97 -22.52
CA PHE A 350 -7.37 6.46 -22.22
C PHE A 350 -7.10 6.74 -20.75
N PHE A 351 -7.32 5.73 -19.91
CA PHE A 351 -7.26 5.89 -18.46
C PHE A 351 -5.84 5.76 -17.95
N ASP A 352 -5.43 6.73 -17.15
CA ASP A 352 -4.18 6.67 -16.40
C ASP A 352 -4.43 6.05 -15.00
N GLY A 353 -3.39 5.50 -14.39
CA GLY A 353 -3.47 4.86 -13.08
C GLY A 353 -4.39 3.64 -12.99
N GLU A 354 -4.49 2.80 -14.04
CA GLU A 354 -5.16 1.50 -13.95
C GLU A 354 -4.49 0.63 -12.89
N ALA A 355 -3.16 0.64 -12.84
CA ALA A 355 -2.35 -0.04 -11.84
C ALA A 355 -2.59 0.43 -10.41
N ALA A 356 -2.94 1.70 -10.26
CA ALA A 356 -3.22 2.37 -9.00
C ALA A 356 -4.70 2.20 -8.60
N ASN A 357 -5.19 0.96 -8.66
CA ASN A 357 -6.55 0.59 -8.30
C ASN A 357 -7.62 1.37 -9.09
N HIS A 358 -7.39 1.52 -10.41
CA HIS A 358 -8.30 2.18 -11.35
C HIS A 358 -8.52 3.68 -11.05
N ALA A 359 -7.47 4.38 -10.62
CA ALA A 359 -7.57 5.78 -10.17
C ALA A 359 -8.21 6.69 -11.24
N GLY A 360 -7.78 6.59 -12.49
CA GLY A 360 -8.32 7.39 -13.59
C GLY A 360 -9.78 7.07 -13.91
N ALA A 361 -10.14 5.79 -14.03
CA ALA A 361 -11.51 5.38 -14.30
C ALA A 361 -12.47 5.77 -13.17
N ARG A 362 -12.01 5.73 -11.91
CA ARG A 362 -12.77 6.22 -10.76
C ARG A 362 -12.99 7.73 -10.82
N ALA A 363 -11.97 8.52 -11.16
CA ALA A 363 -12.11 9.97 -11.31
C ALA A 363 -13.11 10.34 -12.42
N PHE A 364 -13.09 9.59 -13.52
CA PHE A 364 -14.02 9.73 -14.63
C PHE A 364 -15.47 9.48 -14.18
N TYR A 365 -15.77 8.29 -13.66
CA TYR A 365 -17.14 7.97 -13.23
C TYR A 365 -17.59 8.74 -11.98
N ALA A 366 -16.67 9.14 -11.09
CA ALA A 366 -16.96 10.07 -10.00
C ALA A 366 -17.50 11.40 -10.51
N SER A 367 -17.01 11.86 -11.67
CA SER A 367 -17.44 13.12 -12.25
C SER A 367 -18.77 12.97 -12.99
N LEU A 368 -18.91 11.92 -13.79
CA LEU A 368 -20.11 11.64 -14.59
C LEU A 368 -21.32 11.19 -13.76
N CYS A 369 -21.12 10.26 -12.85
CA CYS A 369 -22.19 9.48 -12.22
C CYS A 369 -22.38 9.78 -10.73
N ARG A 370 -21.88 10.93 -10.25
CA ARG A 370 -21.94 11.32 -8.84
C ARG A 370 -23.36 11.25 -8.25
N GLN A 371 -24.36 11.62 -9.04
CA GLN A 371 -25.76 11.68 -8.60
C GLN A 371 -26.38 10.28 -8.35
N ARG A 372 -25.81 9.21 -8.92
CA ARG A 372 -26.25 7.82 -8.70
C ARG A 372 -25.79 7.24 -7.36
N ALA A 373 -24.81 7.84 -6.70
CA ALA A 373 -24.31 7.36 -5.41
C ALA A 373 -25.34 7.62 -4.29
N ARG A 374 -25.99 6.56 -3.77
CA ARG A 374 -27.04 6.71 -2.74
C ARG A 374 -26.45 6.85 -1.33
N GLY A 375 -26.81 7.94 -0.64
CA GLY A 375 -26.92 7.96 0.82
C GLY A 375 -25.69 8.32 1.65
N MET A 376 -24.68 9.01 1.09
CA MET A 376 -23.58 9.61 1.88
C MET A 376 -22.92 10.85 1.23
N THR A 377 -23.29 11.22 0.00
CA THR A 377 -22.96 12.53 -0.57
C THR A 377 -24.21 13.23 -1.08
N ASN A 378 -24.62 14.30 -0.42
CA ASN A 378 -25.68 15.20 -0.88
C ASN A 378 -25.10 16.37 -1.70
N GLU A 379 -23.91 16.21 -2.31
CA GLU A 379 -23.14 17.32 -2.87
C GLU A 379 -22.86 17.11 -4.35
N THR A 380 -23.31 18.04 -5.19
CA THR A 380 -22.95 18.12 -6.62
C THR A 380 -21.49 18.54 -6.78
N LEU A 381 -20.89 18.32 -7.96
CA LEU A 381 -19.54 18.84 -8.27
C LEU A 381 -19.46 20.37 -8.09
N ALA A 382 -20.53 21.09 -8.42
CA ALA A 382 -20.61 22.54 -8.21
C ALA A 382 -20.52 22.92 -6.73
N LYS A 383 -21.21 22.18 -5.83
CA LYS A 383 -21.11 22.40 -4.39
C LYS A 383 -19.68 22.11 -3.88
N ARG A 384 -19.08 21.02 -4.36
CA ARG A 384 -17.69 20.66 -4.06
C ARG A 384 -16.71 21.76 -4.49
N LEU A 385 -16.89 22.30 -5.70
CA LEU A 385 -16.07 23.41 -6.22
C LEU A 385 -16.17 24.65 -5.34
N LYS A 386 -17.39 25.06 -4.97
CA LYS A 386 -17.62 26.22 -4.10
C LYS A 386 -16.96 26.05 -2.73
N MET A 387 -17.02 24.83 -2.17
CA MET A 387 -16.39 24.51 -0.89
C MET A 387 -14.86 24.61 -0.94
N LEU A 388 -14.23 24.04 -1.97
CA LEU A 388 -12.78 24.14 -2.16
C LEU A 388 -12.34 25.59 -2.39
N GLN A 389 -13.13 26.39 -3.11
CA GLN A 389 -12.87 27.81 -3.31
C GLN A 389 -12.98 28.61 -2.01
N ALA A 390 -13.95 28.29 -1.16
CA ALA A 390 -14.09 28.91 0.17
C ALA A 390 -12.90 28.58 1.07
N GLU A 391 -12.41 27.33 1.03
CA GLU A 391 -11.21 26.91 1.75
C GLU A 391 -9.96 27.63 1.22
N ALA A 392 -9.81 27.75 -0.10
CA ALA A 392 -8.68 28.46 -0.71
C ALA A 392 -8.65 29.94 -0.29
N ALA A 393 -9.80 30.62 -0.32
CA ALA A 393 -9.92 32.01 0.14
C ALA A 393 -9.56 32.16 1.63
N HIS A 394 -9.94 31.19 2.46
CA HIS A 394 -9.57 31.18 3.88
C HIS A 394 -8.05 31.12 4.09
N PHE A 395 -7.33 30.30 3.33
CA PHE A 395 -5.86 30.25 3.42
C PHE A 395 -5.16 31.46 2.80
N ASP A 396 -5.71 32.06 1.74
CA ASP A 396 -5.23 33.33 1.19
C ASP A 396 -5.22 34.43 2.26
N GLU A 397 -6.31 34.55 3.03
CA GLU A 397 -6.39 35.50 4.13
C GLU A 397 -5.42 35.16 5.28
N ALA A 398 -5.24 33.87 5.60
CA ALA A 398 -4.26 33.45 6.60
C ALA A 398 -2.82 33.81 6.19
N LEU A 399 -2.47 33.67 4.91
CA LEU A 399 -1.16 34.04 4.38
C LEU A 399 -0.91 35.55 4.40
N LYS A 400 -1.96 36.38 4.26
CA LYS A 400 -1.84 37.84 4.47
C LYS A 400 -1.43 38.16 5.90
N VAL A 401 -2.06 37.53 6.90
CA VAL A 401 -1.69 37.68 8.32
C VAL A 401 -0.23 37.25 8.54
N LEU A 402 0.17 36.10 7.99
CA LEU A 402 1.52 35.54 8.14
C LEU A 402 2.60 36.34 7.40
N SER A 403 2.21 37.25 6.50
CA SER A 403 3.15 38.11 5.76
C SER A 403 3.40 39.45 6.46
N LEU A 404 2.66 39.76 7.53
CA LEU A 404 2.91 40.94 8.35
C LEU A 404 4.21 40.81 9.15
N LYS A 405 4.86 41.95 9.42
CA LYS A 405 6.07 42.01 10.24
C LYS A 405 5.81 41.55 11.68
N ASP A 406 4.62 41.81 12.20
CA ASP A 406 4.17 41.39 13.53
C ASP A 406 2.72 40.90 13.49
N ILE A 407 2.51 39.61 13.77
CA ILE A 407 1.19 38.95 13.82
C ILE A 407 0.36 39.32 15.07
N PHE A 408 0.96 40.07 16.00
CA PHE A 408 0.33 40.62 17.21
C PHE A 408 -0.11 42.08 17.05
N SER A 409 0.27 42.73 15.95
CA SER A 409 -0.06 44.13 15.65
C SER A 409 -1.57 44.37 15.54
N ASP A 410 -2.00 45.62 15.68
CA ASP A 410 -3.41 45.99 15.51
C ASP A 410 -3.89 45.77 14.07
N GLU A 411 -3.00 45.94 13.08
CA GLU A 411 -3.24 45.55 11.69
C GLU A 411 -3.56 44.06 11.58
N ALA A 412 -2.76 43.20 12.22
CA ALA A 412 -2.99 41.77 12.23
C ALA A 412 -4.33 41.40 12.89
N LYS A 413 -4.73 42.07 13.98
CA LYS A 413 -6.00 41.83 14.69
C LYS A 413 -7.23 42.19 13.85
N ALA A 414 -7.11 43.14 12.93
CA ALA A 414 -8.19 43.56 12.04
C ALA A 414 -8.47 42.55 10.91
N LEU A 415 -7.55 41.62 10.63
CA LEU A 415 -7.71 40.62 9.57
C LEU A 415 -8.57 39.42 10.02
N PRO A 416 -9.47 38.89 9.16
CA PRO A 416 -10.42 37.83 9.53
C PRO A 416 -9.78 36.56 10.10
N GLN A 417 -8.61 36.16 9.57
CA GLN A 417 -7.96 34.88 9.91
C GLN A 417 -6.88 34.97 10.99
N ASN A 418 -6.78 36.09 11.73
CA ASN A 418 -5.82 36.23 12.81
C ASN A 418 -5.95 35.12 13.86
N ARG A 419 -7.18 34.84 14.30
CA ARG A 419 -7.44 33.81 15.32
C ARG A 419 -7.00 32.42 14.87
N PHE A 420 -7.28 32.07 13.61
CA PHE A 420 -6.88 30.80 13.01
C PHE A 420 -5.35 30.67 12.95
N VAL A 421 -4.65 31.70 12.47
CA VAL A 421 -3.18 31.72 12.44
C VAL A 421 -2.58 31.55 13.83
N HIS A 422 -3.12 32.23 14.84
CA HIS A 422 -2.68 32.07 16.24
C HIS A 422 -2.91 30.66 16.79
N GLU A 423 -3.97 29.97 16.37
CA GLU A 423 -4.22 28.59 16.74
C GLU A 423 -3.24 27.64 16.04
N LEU A 424 -2.99 27.83 14.74
CA LEU A 424 -1.98 27.06 13.99
C LEU A 424 -0.58 27.22 14.57
N MET A 425 -0.17 28.45 14.90
CA MET A 425 1.12 28.74 15.55
C MET A 425 1.25 27.97 16.87
N ARG A 426 0.23 28.01 17.74
CA ARG A 426 0.25 27.28 19.03
C ARG A 426 0.33 25.77 18.83
N LYS A 427 -0.45 25.22 17.90
CA LYS A 427 -0.40 23.79 17.55
C LYS A 427 0.97 23.39 17.00
N GLN A 428 1.59 24.25 16.17
CA GLN A 428 2.93 24.00 15.61
C GLN A 428 4.02 24.04 16.67
N VAL A 429 3.97 25.00 17.60
CA VAL A 429 4.92 25.04 18.74
C VAL A 429 4.85 23.75 19.54
N LYS A 430 3.64 23.30 19.90
CA LYS A 430 3.45 22.05 20.65
C LYS A 430 4.02 20.85 19.88
N ALA A 431 3.70 20.75 18.58
CA ALA A 431 4.19 19.67 17.71
C ALA A 431 5.72 19.63 17.61
N LEU A 432 6.38 20.77 17.38
CA LEU A 432 7.84 20.86 17.30
C LEU A 432 8.51 20.60 18.65
N ALA A 433 7.93 21.05 19.76
CA ALA A 433 8.43 20.76 21.10
C ALA A 433 8.38 19.24 21.38
N ASP A 434 7.31 18.57 20.94
CA ASP A 434 7.16 17.12 21.03
C ASP A 434 8.23 16.40 20.20
N ASP A 435 8.38 16.75 18.92
CA ASP A 435 9.31 16.10 17.97
C ASP A 435 10.79 16.31 18.32
N LEU A 436 11.17 17.55 18.63
CA LEU A 436 12.59 17.90 18.75
C LEU A 436 13.14 17.60 20.15
N VAL A 437 12.28 17.49 21.17
CA VAL A 437 12.72 17.45 22.56
C VAL A 437 11.93 16.50 23.43
N ARG A 438 10.62 16.69 23.60
CA ARG A 438 9.86 16.00 24.67
C ARG A 438 9.78 14.50 24.44
N ASP A 439 9.65 14.04 23.19
CA ASP A 439 9.60 12.63 22.88
C ASP A 439 10.95 11.94 23.15
N GLU A 440 12.04 12.50 22.62
CA GLU A 440 13.40 12.00 22.88
C GLU A 440 13.76 12.06 24.37
N LEU A 441 13.33 13.12 25.09
CA LEU A 441 13.52 13.26 26.53
C LEU A 441 12.79 12.14 27.29
N GLN A 442 11.56 11.84 26.89
CA GLN A 442 10.77 10.76 27.50
C GLN A 442 11.36 9.39 27.18
N LEU A 443 11.83 9.16 25.95
CA LEU A 443 12.51 7.92 25.55
C LEU A 443 13.77 7.69 26.40
N ARG A 444 14.61 8.71 26.59
CA ARG A 444 15.81 8.61 27.45
C ARG A 444 15.46 8.34 28.91
N ARG A 445 14.37 8.92 29.43
CA ARG A 445 13.88 8.61 30.79
C ARG A 445 13.45 7.16 30.92
N ILE A 446 12.71 6.63 29.94
CA ILE A 446 12.27 5.24 29.91
C ILE A 446 13.45 4.29 29.76
N ALA A 447 14.40 4.59 28.87
CA ALA A 447 15.63 3.80 28.72
C ALA A 447 16.40 3.75 30.04
N LYS A 448 16.58 4.90 30.71
CA LYS A 448 17.23 4.96 32.03
C LYS A 448 16.50 4.08 33.06
N GLN A 449 15.17 4.16 33.11
CA GLN A 449 14.35 3.30 33.99
C GLN A 449 14.48 1.81 33.64
N SER A 450 14.66 1.46 32.36
CA SER A 450 14.91 0.09 31.90
C SER A 450 16.26 -0.43 32.40
N HIS A 451 17.34 0.35 32.27
CA HIS A 451 18.63 -0.01 32.85
C HIS A 451 18.56 -0.13 34.38
N GLU A 452 17.84 0.76 35.06
CA GLU A 452 17.58 0.68 36.51
C GLU A 452 16.79 -0.59 36.91
N PHE A 453 15.94 -1.11 36.02
CA PHE A 453 15.25 -2.39 36.22
C PHE A 453 16.21 -3.58 36.04
N TRP A 454 17.03 -3.58 34.99
CA TRP A 454 18.00 -4.64 34.72
C TRP A 454 19.02 -4.78 35.85
N VAL A 455 19.57 -3.67 36.34
CA VAL A 455 20.43 -3.66 37.54
C VAL A 455 19.74 -4.38 38.70
N ARG A 456 18.49 -3.98 39.04
CA ARG A 456 17.70 -4.61 40.12
C ARG A 456 17.35 -6.08 39.90
N ARG A 457 17.37 -6.56 38.65
CA ARG A 457 17.10 -7.95 38.30
C ARG A 457 18.36 -8.79 38.40
N LEU A 458 19.43 -8.34 37.75
CA LEU A 458 20.73 -9.02 37.73
C LEU A 458 21.32 -9.10 39.13
N GLU A 459 21.18 -8.05 39.95
CA GLU A 459 21.59 -8.07 41.36
C GLU A 459 20.82 -9.12 42.17
N ARG A 460 19.52 -9.32 41.89
CA ARG A 460 18.69 -10.37 42.52
C ARG A 460 19.11 -11.77 42.06
N GLU A 461 19.40 -11.94 40.78
CA GLU A 461 19.86 -13.21 40.22
C GLU A 461 21.24 -13.60 40.77
N GLY A 462 22.15 -12.63 40.87
CA GLY A 462 23.44 -12.81 41.53
C GLY A 462 23.31 -13.13 43.02
N GLN A 463 22.34 -12.54 43.73
CA GLN A 463 22.03 -12.93 45.11
C GLN A 463 21.58 -14.39 45.21
N ASN A 464 20.65 -14.82 44.35
CA ASN A 464 20.19 -16.22 44.32
C ASN A 464 21.35 -17.20 44.05
N LEU A 465 22.26 -16.87 43.13
CA LEU A 465 23.43 -17.71 42.84
C LEU A 465 24.43 -17.75 44.01
N ARG A 466 24.64 -16.61 44.70
CA ARG A 466 25.47 -16.56 45.93
C ARG A 466 24.86 -17.41 47.05
N GLU A 467 23.53 -17.40 47.19
CA GLU A 467 22.82 -18.27 48.14
C GLU A 467 22.95 -19.76 47.79
N GLN A 468 22.88 -20.12 46.50
CA GLN A 468 23.13 -21.49 46.04
C GLN A 468 24.57 -21.94 46.28
N LEU A 469 25.55 -21.04 46.11
CA LEU A 469 26.96 -21.31 46.40
C LEU A 469 27.18 -21.63 47.90
N ALA A 470 26.42 -20.98 48.77
CA ALA A 470 26.46 -21.14 50.23
C ALA A 470 25.65 -22.33 50.77
N ALA A 471 24.82 -22.98 49.94
CA ALA A 471 23.94 -24.08 50.39
C ALA A 471 24.71 -25.40 50.61
N PRO A 472 24.40 -26.16 51.69
CA PRO A 472 25.13 -27.38 52.07
C PRO A 472 24.89 -28.58 51.14
N ALA A 473 23.81 -28.57 50.34
CA ALA A 473 23.52 -29.56 49.32
C ALA A 473 23.28 -28.85 47.98
N ARG A 474 24.14 -29.12 47.00
CA ARG A 474 24.11 -28.47 45.68
C ARG A 474 23.29 -29.32 44.69
N PRO A 475 22.50 -28.71 43.79
CA PRO A 475 21.79 -29.44 42.75
C PRO A 475 22.77 -30.20 41.83
N ALA A 476 22.38 -31.40 41.40
CA ALA A 476 23.21 -32.29 40.58
C ALA A 476 23.59 -31.60 39.25
N GLY A 477 24.89 -31.38 39.03
CA GLY A 477 25.45 -30.78 37.81
C GLY A 477 26.02 -29.36 37.96
N ALA A 478 25.78 -28.66 39.07
CA ALA A 478 26.32 -27.31 39.30
C ALA A 478 27.68 -27.37 40.01
N THR A 479 28.78 -27.18 39.26
CA THR A 479 30.13 -27.05 39.85
C THR A 479 30.35 -25.65 40.41
N GLU A 480 31.15 -25.53 41.47
CA GLU A 480 31.48 -24.25 42.11
C GLU A 480 32.06 -23.24 41.11
N ALA A 481 32.93 -23.73 40.20
CA ALA A 481 33.52 -22.94 39.14
C ALA A 481 32.48 -22.36 38.15
N ALA A 482 31.47 -23.14 37.76
CA ALA A 482 30.42 -22.69 36.84
C ALA A 482 29.52 -21.59 37.46
N ILE A 483 29.24 -21.69 38.77
CA ILE A 483 28.50 -20.67 39.51
C ILE A 483 29.33 -19.38 39.62
N GLN A 484 30.63 -19.52 39.90
CA GLN A 484 31.56 -18.38 39.98
C GLN A 484 31.67 -17.63 38.64
N GLU A 485 31.81 -18.35 37.54
CA GLU A 485 31.86 -17.78 36.18
C GLU A 485 30.55 -17.03 35.84
N SER A 486 29.40 -17.59 36.22
CA SER A 486 28.10 -16.94 36.04
C SER A 486 27.97 -15.66 36.87
N LEU A 487 28.52 -15.63 38.08
CA LEU A 487 28.55 -14.43 38.92
C LEU A 487 29.42 -13.32 38.32
N GLU A 488 30.59 -13.66 37.78
CA GLU A 488 31.48 -12.69 37.11
C GLU A 488 30.85 -12.08 35.85
N GLU A 489 30.08 -12.87 35.09
CA GLU A 489 29.33 -12.38 33.94
C GLU A 489 28.18 -11.45 34.37
N LEU A 490 27.42 -11.81 35.42
CA LEU A 490 26.37 -10.95 35.98
C LEU A 490 26.92 -9.62 36.50
N ASP A 491 28.04 -9.63 37.23
CA ASP A 491 28.66 -8.41 37.75
C ASP A 491 29.14 -7.50 36.59
N ARG A 492 29.68 -8.06 35.50
CA ARG A 492 29.99 -7.32 34.27
C ARG A 492 28.76 -6.66 33.65
N GLN A 493 27.64 -7.38 33.55
CA GLN A 493 26.39 -6.83 33.03
C GLN A 493 25.84 -5.70 33.93
N VAL A 494 25.91 -5.84 35.25
CA VAL A 494 25.49 -4.79 36.20
C VAL A 494 26.29 -3.50 36.00
N GLU A 495 27.61 -3.58 35.88
CA GLU A 495 28.46 -2.41 35.66
C GLU A 495 28.19 -1.73 34.31
N TYR A 496 27.94 -2.52 33.25
CA TYR A 496 27.47 -1.99 31.97
C TYR A 496 26.19 -1.16 32.12
N HIS A 497 25.16 -1.71 32.79
CA HIS A 497 23.89 -0.98 32.96
C HIS A 497 24.05 0.27 33.85
N LYS A 498 24.88 0.24 34.89
CA LYS A 498 25.18 1.44 35.73
C LYS A 498 25.89 2.54 34.93
N ALA A 499 26.85 2.17 34.07
CA ALA A 499 27.52 3.11 33.19
C ALA A 499 26.54 3.81 32.24
N GLU A 500 25.61 3.04 31.64
CA GLU A 500 24.60 3.60 30.74
C GLU A 500 23.59 4.51 31.47
N ILE A 501 23.22 4.19 32.71
CA ILE A 501 22.40 5.08 33.57
C ILE A 501 23.06 6.46 33.75
N LYS A 502 24.37 6.48 34.04
CA LYS A 502 25.14 7.72 34.23
C LYS A 502 25.22 8.52 32.92
N ARG A 503 25.47 7.83 31.80
CA ARG A 503 25.47 8.43 30.45
C ARG A 503 24.13 9.08 30.12
N LEU A 504 23.03 8.35 30.29
CA LEU A 504 21.67 8.84 30.02
C LEU A 504 21.30 10.03 30.92
N ALA A 505 21.72 10.03 32.20
CA ALA A 505 21.50 11.17 33.09
C ALA A 505 22.18 12.46 32.59
N GLY A 506 23.42 12.35 32.07
CA GLY A 506 24.14 13.46 31.44
C GLY A 506 23.44 14.00 30.20
N LEU A 507 22.83 13.12 29.41
CA LEU A 507 22.08 13.47 28.19
C LEU A 507 20.69 14.09 28.46
N ILE A 508 20.07 13.77 29.60
CA ILE A 508 18.72 14.25 29.97
C ILE A 508 18.73 15.72 30.41
N LYS A 509 19.77 16.18 31.11
CA LYS A 509 19.86 17.54 31.67
C LYS A 509 19.70 18.65 30.60
N PRO A 510 20.52 18.72 29.53
CA PRO A 510 20.41 19.79 28.53
C PRO A 510 19.06 19.80 27.80
N MET A 511 18.42 18.63 27.65
CA MET A 511 17.10 18.53 27.02
C MET A 511 15.98 19.13 27.88
N LYS A 512 16.09 19.09 29.22
CA LYS A 512 15.14 19.77 30.09
C LYS A 512 15.20 21.29 29.91
N ASP A 513 16.40 21.84 29.79
CA ASP A 513 16.59 23.28 29.54
C ASP A 513 16.03 23.69 28.17
N GLU A 514 16.19 22.81 27.16
CA GLU A 514 15.59 23.00 25.84
C GLU A 514 14.05 23.00 25.90
N ASP A 515 13.42 22.05 26.61
CA ASP A 515 11.97 21.95 26.80
C ASP A 515 11.39 23.17 27.54
N MET A 516 12.11 23.69 28.54
CA MET A 516 11.72 24.93 29.22
C MET A 516 11.62 26.11 28.26
N SER A 517 12.57 26.25 27.32
CA SER A 517 12.52 27.34 26.33
C SER A 517 11.37 27.20 25.32
N TRP A 518 10.91 25.97 25.02
CA TRP A 518 9.67 25.76 24.26
C TRP A 518 8.43 26.16 25.05
N SER A 519 8.38 25.78 26.34
CA SER A 519 7.28 26.16 27.25
C SER A 519 7.18 27.69 27.43
N GLN A 520 8.30 28.40 27.43
CA GLN A 520 8.33 29.87 27.45
C GLN A 520 7.76 30.48 26.15
N LEU A 521 8.06 29.89 24.98
CA LEU A 521 7.47 30.32 23.71
C LEU A 521 5.95 30.07 23.68
N GLU A 522 5.47 28.92 24.17
CA GLU A 522 4.04 28.65 24.32
C GLU A 522 3.36 29.73 25.17
N GLY A 523 3.98 30.11 26.30
CA GLY A 523 3.52 31.19 27.15
C GLY A 523 3.49 32.56 26.47
N ALA A 524 4.50 32.88 25.65
CA ALA A 524 4.57 34.13 24.88
C ALA A 524 3.45 34.21 23.83
N LEU A 525 3.18 33.12 23.11
CA LEU A 525 2.06 33.03 22.16
C LEU A 525 0.70 33.18 22.87
N HIS A 526 0.52 32.57 24.04
CA HIS A 526 -0.71 32.73 24.82
C HIS A 526 -0.92 34.18 25.27
N LYS A 527 0.14 34.87 25.69
CA LYS A 527 0.11 36.28 26.08
C LYS A 527 0.05 37.24 24.89
N ARG A 528 0.17 36.74 23.65
CA ARG A 528 0.25 37.53 22.41
C ARG A 528 1.33 38.61 22.46
N LYS A 529 2.47 38.27 23.05
CA LYS A 529 3.59 39.20 23.24
C LYS A 529 4.90 38.43 23.26
N LEU A 530 5.79 38.74 22.31
CA LEU A 530 7.15 38.20 22.27
C LEU A 530 8.08 39.00 23.21
N PRO A 531 9.14 38.35 23.73
CA PRO A 531 10.19 39.06 24.44
C PRO A 531 10.96 39.99 23.49
N ASP A 532 11.50 41.08 24.01
CA ASP A 532 12.36 42.02 23.29
C ASP A 532 13.80 41.91 23.83
N PRO A 533 14.67 41.13 23.17
CA PRO A 533 16.03 40.94 23.66
C PRO A 533 16.88 42.21 23.67
N ALA A 534 16.53 43.23 22.87
CA ALA A 534 17.26 44.49 22.83
C ALA A 534 17.04 45.33 24.10
N ALA A 535 15.92 45.11 24.79
CA ALA A 535 15.58 45.78 26.04
C ALA A 535 16.14 45.06 27.29
N GLU A 536 16.73 43.86 27.14
CA GLU A 536 17.24 43.06 28.25
C GLU A 536 18.70 43.39 28.58
N ALA A 537 18.93 43.89 29.80
CA ALA A 537 20.25 44.32 30.26
C ALA A 537 21.15 43.15 30.69
N ASN A 538 20.56 42.02 31.11
CA ASN A 538 21.32 40.84 31.51
C ASN A 538 21.73 40.01 30.27
N PRO A 539 23.04 39.79 30.00
CA PRO A 539 23.51 39.06 28.82
C PRO A 539 22.99 37.62 28.70
N GLU A 540 22.80 36.91 29.82
CA GLU A 540 22.28 35.54 29.81
C GLU A 540 20.79 35.50 29.50
N GLN A 541 20.02 36.40 30.11
CA GLN A 541 18.59 36.54 29.85
C GLN A 541 18.33 37.03 28.42
N ARG A 542 19.16 37.94 27.91
CA ARG A 542 19.12 38.38 26.51
C ARG A 542 19.34 37.22 25.55
N LYS A 543 20.36 36.39 25.76
CA LYS A 543 20.58 35.17 24.94
C LYS A 543 19.40 34.20 25.02
N ALA A 544 18.79 34.02 26.19
CA ALA A 544 17.60 33.18 26.35
C ALA A 544 16.40 33.74 25.57
N GLN A 545 16.17 35.06 25.60
CA GLN A 545 15.12 35.72 24.83
C GLN A 545 15.39 35.65 23.32
N GLU A 546 16.63 35.84 22.87
CA GLU A 546 17.03 35.67 21.45
C GLU A 546 16.72 34.25 20.95
N LYS A 547 16.96 33.23 21.78
CA LYS A 547 16.62 31.84 21.46
C LYS A 547 15.10 31.65 21.26
N ILE A 548 14.27 32.27 22.11
CA ILE A 548 12.80 32.24 21.98
C ILE A 548 12.36 32.91 20.67
N VAL A 549 12.92 34.08 20.35
CA VAL A 549 12.60 34.81 19.11
C VAL A 549 12.99 33.99 17.86
N ARG A 550 14.16 33.34 17.86
CA ARG A 550 14.58 32.45 16.75
C ARG A 550 13.63 31.26 16.58
N LYS A 551 13.18 30.64 17.68
CA LYS A 551 12.19 29.55 17.61
C LYS A 551 10.86 30.05 17.06
N TYR A 552 10.41 31.23 17.47
CA TYR A 552 9.21 31.86 16.93
C TYR A 552 9.32 32.09 15.42
N GLN A 553 10.45 32.61 14.92
CA GLN A 553 10.68 32.83 13.49
C GLN A 553 10.61 31.51 12.70
N ARG A 554 11.26 30.44 13.21
CA ARG A 554 11.16 29.11 12.61
C ARG A 554 9.71 28.61 12.56
N VAL A 555 8.97 28.74 13.66
CA VAL A 555 7.55 28.33 13.71
C VAL A 555 6.71 29.13 12.72
N LEU A 556 6.97 30.43 12.59
CA LEU A 556 6.28 31.30 11.64
C LEU A 556 6.53 30.86 10.19
N GLU A 557 7.78 30.54 9.85
CA GLU A 557 8.16 30.01 8.54
C GLU A 557 7.51 28.64 8.28
N ASP A 558 7.51 27.73 9.25
CA ASP A 558 6.85 26.41 9.14
C ASP A 558 5.34 26.56 8.89
N VAL A 559 4.65 27.44 9.62
CA VAL A 559 3.21 27.68 9.44
C VAL A 559 2.92 28.36 8.10
N LYS A 560 3.79 29.28 7.65
CA LYS A 560 3.68 29.87 6.32
C LYS A 560 3.85 28.83 5.22
N GLY A 561 4.85 27.95 5.34
CA GLY A 561 5.06 26.82 4.43
C GLY A 561 3.87 25.86 4.40
N LEU A 562 3.28 25.60 5.57
CA LEU A 562 2.07 24.78 5.69
C LEU A 562 0.88 25.39 4.95
N CYS A 563 0.57 26.67 5.18
CA CYS A 563 -0.54 27.34 4.51
C CYS A 563 -0.33 27.40 2.99
N ALA A 564 0.91 27.68 2.54
CA ALA A 564 1.26 27.69 1.12
C ALA A 564 1.12 26.30 0.47
N SER A 565 1.57 25.23 1.14
CA SER A 565 1.41 23.86 0.67
C SER A 565 -0.06 23.47 0.53
N ARG A 566 -0.89 23.80 1.53
CA ARG A 566 -2.33 23.54 1.46
C ARG A 566 -2.99 24.30 0.32
N GLN A 567 -2.61 25.56 0.11
CA GLN A 567 -3.13 26.37 -0.98
C GLN A 567 -2.78 25.79 -2.36
N ALA A 568 -1.55 25.31 -2.56
CA ALA A 568 -1.15 24.64 -3.79
C ALA A 568 -2.00 23.38 -4.04
N GLY A 569 -2.20 22.54 -3.02
CA GLY A 569 -3.06 21.36 -3.12
C GLY A 569 -4.53 21.69 -3.39
N LEU A 570 -5.03 22.82 -2.87
CA LEU A 570 -6.39 23.30 -3.17
C LEU A 570 -6.51 23.79 -4.61
N ALA A 571 -5.50 24.45 -5.16
CA ALA A 571 -5.49 24.88 -6.56
C ALA A 571 -5.56 23.67 -7.52
N GLU A 572 -4.81 22.60 -7.23
CA GLU A 572 -4.88 21.34 -7.97
C GLU A 572 -6.27 20.70 -7.86
N ALA A 573 -6.81 20.56 -6.65
CA ALA A 573 -8.14 19.99 -6.44
C ALA A 573 -9.26 20.78 -7.13
N ILE A 574 -9.18 22.12 -7.11
CA ILE A 574 -10.10 23.01 -7.84
C ILE A 574 -9.99 22.76 -9.35
N SER A 575 -8.78 22.61 -9.88
CA SER A 575 -8.54 22.29 -11.29
C SER A 575 -9.18 20.95 -11.69
N HIS A 576 -8.96 19.89 -10.90
CA HIS A 576 -9.54 18.57 -11.14
C HIS A 576 -11.07 18.59 -11.13
N VAL A 577 -11.67 19.30 -10.15
CA VAL A 577 -13.14 19.42 -10.08
C VAL A 577 -13.69 20.21 -11.27
N ARG A 578 -13.02 21.28 -11.72
CA ARG A 578 -13.43 22.02 -12.93
C ARG A 578 -13.43 21.16 -14.18
N GLN A 579 -12.38 20.37 -14.39
CA GLN A 579 -12.31 19.39 -15.49
C GLN A 579 -13.42 18.33 -15.37
N GLY A 580 -13.75 17.90 -14.15
CA GLY A 580 -14.89 17.02 -13.88
C GLY A 580 -16.24 17.66 -14.22
N VAL A 581 -16.44 18.95 -13.93
CA VAL A 581 -17.65 19.70 -14.33
C VAL A 581 -17.74 19.80 -15.85
N GLU A 582 -16.65 20.17 -16.53
CA GLU A 582 -16.59 20.25 -18.00
C GLU A 582 -16.94 18.91 -18.65
N LEU A 583 -16.39 17.80 -18.14
CA LEU A 583 -16.71 16.44 -18.59
C LEU A 583 -18.20 16.10 -18.35
N ALA A 584 -18.72 16.40 -17.15
CA ALA A 584 -20.12 16.13 -16.82
C ALA A 584 -21.08 17.00 -17.64
N GLU A 585 -20.71 18.22 -18.02
CA GLU A 585 -21.49 19.02 -18.96
C GLU A 585 -21.48 18.44 -20.38
N LEU A 586 -20.36 17.85 -20.81
CA LEU A 586 -20.22 17.30 -22.16
C LEU A 586 -20.90 15.93 -22.32
N VAL A 587 -20.76 15.04 -21.35
CA VAL A 587 -21.10 13.59 -21.42
C VAL A 587 -21.96 13.11 -20.23
N GLY A 588 -22.17 13.94 -19.21
CA GLY A 588 -22.89 13.57 -17.98
C GLY A 588 -24.34 13.11 -18.20
N GLU A 589 -24.93 12.56 -17.14
CA GLU A 589 -26.26 11.90 -17.17
C GLU A 589 -27.41 12.73 -17.74
N GLN A 590 -27.29 14.07 -17.74
CA GLN A 590 -28.30 14.97 -18.30
C GLN A 590 -28.23 15.09 -19.82
N ARG A 591 -27.09 14.75 -20.43
CA ARG A 591 -26.90 14.73 -21.88
C ARG A 591 -26.88 13.31 -22.41
N ASP A 592 -25.97 12.48 -21.89
CA ASP A 592 -25.71 11.15 -22.42
C ASP A 592 -25.84 10.07 -21.33
N LEU A 593 -26.70 9.09 -21.58
CA LEU A 593 -26.77 7.86 -20.81
C LEU A 593 -25.66 6.92 -21.29
N VAL A 594 -24.63 6.72 -20.46
CA VAL A 594 -23.62 5.67 -20.74
C VAL A 594 -24.26 4.31 -20.54
N VAL A 595 -24.54 3.60 -21.65
CA VAL A 595 -25.21 2.29 -21.63
C VAL A 595 -24.23 1.14 -21.42
N LEU A 596 -22.98 1.29 -21.87
CA LEU A 596 -21.95 0.27 -21.78
C LEU A 596 -20.56 0.88 -21.71
N HIS A 597 -19.72 0.32 -20.84
CA HIS A 597 -18.28 0.47 -20.84
C HIS A 597 -17.62 -0.77 -21.45
N LEU A 598 -16.80 -0.58 -22.49
CA LEU A 598 -15.98 -1.63 -23.09
C LEU A 598 -14.51 -1.33 -22.88
N SER A 599 -13.83 -2.16 -22.10
CA SER A 599 -12.37 -2.08 -21.93
C SER A 599 -11.67 -2.99 -22.94
N LEU A 600 -10.77 -2.44 -23.74
CA LEU A 600 -9.94 -3.20 -24.67
C LEU A 600 -8.89 -4.00 -23.90
N ASN A 601 -8.91 -5.31 -24.09
CA ASN A 601 -7.98 -6.29 -23.56
C ASN A 601 -7.63 -7.32 -24.65
N LEU A 602 -7.38 -6.82 -25.86
CA LEU A 602 -6.91 -7.65 -26.97
C LEU A 602 -5.49 -8.13 -26.70
N GLY A 603 -5.25 -9.38 -27.03
CA GLY A 603 -3.97 -10.05 -26.90
C GLY A 603 -3.55 -10.68 -28.21
N ASP A 604 -2.57 -11.57 -28.12
CA ASP A 604 -1.87 -12.11 -29.28
C ASP A 604 -1.82 -13.65 -29.28
N ALA A 605 -2.57 -14.28 -28.37
CA ALA A 605 -2.67 -15.73 -28.27
C ALA A 605 -3.36 -16.35 -29.49
N SER A 606 -4.29 -15.62 -30.11
CA SER A 606 -5.01 -16.00 -31.33
C SER A 606 -5.66 -14.76 -31.96
N PRO A 607 -6.14 -14.83 -33.21
CA PRO A 607 -6.85 -13.72 -33.85
C PRO A 607 -8.32 -13.64 -33.41
N ARG A 608 -8.78 -14.59 -32.57
CA ARG A 608 -10.16 -14.61 -32.08
C ARG A 608 -10.41 -13.48 -31.10
N TRP A 609 -11.66 -13.06 -30.99
CA TRP A 609 -12.10 -12.01 -30.09
C TRP A 609 -13.49 -12.32 -29.50
N THR A 610 -13.78 -11.77 -28.31
CA THR A 610 -15.08 -11.90 -27.65
C THR A 610 -15.29 -10.87 -26.54
N PHE A 611 -16.44 -10.92 -25.87
CA PHE A 611 -16.77 -10.09 -24.71
C PHE A 611 -16.78 -10.93 -23.44
N ILE A 612 -16.10 -10.46 -22.40
CA ILE A 612 -16.04 -11.13 -21.09
C ILE A 612 -16.48 -10.19 -19.99
N HIS A 613 -17.26 -10.73 -19.04
CA HIS A 613 -17.60 -10.07 -17.78
C HIS A 613 -16.68 -10.57 -16.65
N GLY A 614 -16.39 -9.67 -15.71
CA GLY A 614 -15.60 -9.95 -14.50
C GLY A 614 -14.14 -9.54 -14.62
N TYR A 615 -13.47 -9.44 -13.47
CA TYR A 615 -12.13 -8.88 -13.30
C TYR A 615 -11.50 -9.41 -12.00
N ASP A 616 -10.17 -9.36 -11.90
CA ASP A 616 -9.40 -9.86 -10.75
C ASP A 616 -8.95 -8.74 -9.79
N SER A 617 -9.44 -7.51 -9.97
CA SER A 617 -9.24 -6.40 -9.04
C SER A 617 -10.27 -6.42 -7.89
N GLN A 618 -10.04 -7.27 -6.88
CA GLN A 618 -10.99 -7.51 -5.76
C GLN A 618 -11.32 -6.29 -4.89
N SER A 619 -10.52 -5.22 -4.95
CA SER A 619 -10.79 -3.93 -4.29
C SER A 619 -12.10 -3.27 -4.75
N VAL A 620 -12.67 -3.73 -5.87
CA VAL A 620 -13.92 -3.24 -6.48
C VAL A 620 -14.98 -4.34 -6.57
N HIS A 621 -14.90 -5.39 -5.75
CA HIS A 621 -15.94 -6.41 -5.77
C HIS A 621 -17.29 -5.78 -5.37
N ILE A 622 -18.14 -5.58 -6.36
CA ILE A 622 -19.49 -5.06 -6.19
C ILE A 622 -20.36 -6.30 -6.17
N GLY A 623 -20.87 -6.72 -5.01
CA GLY A 623 -21.74 -7.91 -4.92
C GLY A 623 -22.96 -7.84 -5.84
N LYS A 624 -23.28 -6.64 -6.35
CA LYS A 624 -24.38 -6.35 -7.27
C LYS A 624 -24.01 -6.32 -8.76
N ASP A 625 -22.73 -6.39 -9.13
CA ASP A 625 -22.25 -6.48 -10.52
C ASP A 625 -21.97 -7.94 -10.84
N ASN A 626 -23.05 -8.71 -11.01
CA ASN A 626 -22.98 -10.14 -11.30
C ASN A 626 -23.40 -10.43 -12.75
N LEU A 627 -22.93 -11.58 -13.25
CA LEU A 627 -23.17 -12.02 -14.63
C LEU A 627 -24.66 -12.07 -15.02
N GLY A 628 -25.55 -12.33 -14.05
CA GLY A 628 -26.99 -12.38 -14.28
C GLY A 628 -27.58 -11.08 -14.82
N ASN A 629 -26.98 -9.93 -14.48
CA ASN A 629 -27.42 -8.62 -14.97
C ASN A 629 -27.09 -8.38 -16.45
N TYR A 630 -26.28 -9.23 -17.09
CA TYR A 630 -25.79 -9.06 -18.46
C TYR A 630 -26.50 -9.94 -19.49
N ALA A 631 -27.48 -10.75 -19.07
CA ALA A 631 -28.16 -11.69 -19.98
C ALA A 631 -28.76 -11.00 -21.23
N LYS A 632 -29.41 -9.84 -21.05
CA LYS A 632 -29.96 -9.04 -22.16
C LYS A 632 -28.86 -8.41 -23.02
N MET A 633 -27.78 -7.94 -22.41
CA MET A 633 -26.63 -7.37 -23.11
C MET A 633 -25.96 -8.41 -24.02
N PHE A 634 -25.76 -9.63 -23.51
CA PHE A 634 -25.22 -10.71 -24.32
C PHE A 634 -26.17 -11.18 -25.41
N GLN A 635 -27.50 -11.12 -25.18
CA GLN A 635 -28.47 -11.36 -26.24
C GLN A 635 -28.33 -10.33 -27.37
N ALA A 636 -28.27 -9.03 -27.05
CA ALA A 636 -28.07 -7.97 -28.03
C ALA A 636 -26.76 -8.14 -28.83
N ILE A 637 -25.64 -8.48 -28.15
CA ILE A 637 -24.36 -8.78 -28.81
C ILE A 637 -24.50 -9.94 -29.80
N ARG A 638 -25.19 -11.03 -29.41
CA ARG A 638 -25.41 -12.19 -30.29
C ARG A 638 -26.31 -11.85 -31.48
N ASP A 639 -27.29 -10.98 -31.30
CA ASP A 639 -28.20 -10.59 -32.39
C ASP A 639 -27.46 -9.70 -33.40
N VAL A 640 -26.66 -8.73 -32.94
CA VAL A 640 -25.74 -7.95 -33.80
C VAL A 640 -24.73 -8.85 -34.54
N ALA A 641 -24.28 -9.95 -33.90
CA ALA A 641 -23.39 -10.91 -34.54
C ALA A 641 -24.08 -11.72 -35.65
N LYS A 642 -25.38 -12.02 -35.54
CA LYS A 642 -26.15 -12.71 -36.58
C LYS A 642 -26.48 -11.80 -37.78
N GLU A 643 -26.62 -10.50 -37.54
CA GLU A 643 -26.89 -9.50 -38.59
C GLU A 643 -25.67 -9.23 -39.48
N GLY A 644 -24.45 -9.45 -38.97
CA GLY A 644 -23.22 -9.36 -39.75
C GLY A 644 -22.95 -10.64 -40.54
N GLN A 645 -22.58 -10.53 -41.82
CA GLN A 645 -22.00 -11.65 -42.57
C GLN A 645 -20.75 -12.20 -41.84
N ASP A 646 -20.55 -13.51 -41.96
CA ASP A 646 -19.48 -14.37 -41.42
C ASP A 646 -18.44 -13.67 -40.51
N LEU A 647 -18.55 -13.91 -39.19
CA LEU A 647 -17.59 -13.47 -38.15
C LEU A 647 -16.80 -14.70 -37.63
N PRO A 648 -15.93 -15.33 -38.44
CA PRO A 648 -15.26 -16.57 -38.08
C PRO A 648 -14.29 -16.43 -36.89
N LEU A 649 -13.84 -15.21 -36.58
CA LEU A 649 -12.96 -14.97 -35.42
C LEU A 649 -13.74 -14.66 -34.14
N PHE A 650 -15.06 -14.43 -34.21
CA PHE A 650 -15.87 -14.15 -33.03
C PHE A 650 -16.16 -15.42 -32.21
N GLU A 651 -15.68 -15.46 -30.97
CA GLU A 651 -15.92 -16.57 -30.05
C GLU A 651 -17.26 -16.41 -29.33
N SER A 652 -18.33 -16.84 -30.00
CA SER A 652 -19.72 -16.70 -29.54
C SER A 652 -20.07 -17.56 -28.31
N ARG A 653 -19.32 -18.63 -28.02
CA ARG A 653 -19.58 -19.50 -26.85
C ARG A 653 -19.45 -18.75 -25.53
N ALA A 654 -18.54 -17.78 -25.45
CA ALA A 654 -18.31 -16.98 -24.24
C ALA A 654 -19.53 -16.15 -23.85
N VAL A 655 -20.24 -15.60 -24.84
CA VAL A 655 -21.48 -14.84 -24.64
C VAL A 655 -22.72 -15.72 -24.72
N GLY A 656 -22.61 -17.04 -24.87
CA GLY A 656 -23.74 -17.95 -25.11
C GLY A 656 -24.53 -18.38 -23.86
N GLY A 657 -23.97 -18.18 -22.66
CA GLY A 657 -24.61 -18.56 -21.38
C GLY A 657 -24.53 -20.05 -21.00
N LEU A 658 -24.06 -20.91 -21.91
CA LEU A 658 -23.87 -22.36 -21.64
C LEU A 658 -22.61 -22.67 -20.82
N PHE A 659 -21.61 -21.79 -20.89
CA PHE A 659 -20.31 -21.96 -20.28
C PHE A 659 -20.08 -20.87 -19.24
N ASN A 660 -19.32 -21.17 -18.18
CA ASN A 660 -18.80 -20.13 -17.32
C ASN A 660 -17.88 -19.21 -18.14
N ILE A 661 -18.28 -17.95 -18.28
CA ILE A 661 -17.59 -16.95 -19.12
C ILE A 661 -16.12 -16.78 -18.73
N ARG A 662 -15.77 -16.97 -17.45
CA ARG A 662 -14.39 -16.87 -16.96
C ARG A 662 -13.45 -17.96 -17.49
N MET A 663 -13.96 -19.07 -18.01
CA MET A 663 -13.13 -20.10 -18.67
C MET A 663 -12.44 -19.56 -19.94
N PHE A 664 -13.01 -18.53 -20.56
CA PHE A 664 -12.44 -17.88 -21.74
C PHE A 664 -11.42 -16.79 -21.38
N ALA A 665 -11.16 -16.54 -20.09
CA ALA A 665 -10.15 -15.59 -19.63
C ALA A 665 -9.31 -16.23 -18.51
N PRO A 666 -8.43 -17.19 -18.84
CA PRO A 666 -7.67 -17.96 -17.85
C PRO A 666 -6.54 -17.17 -17.18
N GLY A 667 -6.03 -16.09 -17.81
CA GLY A 667 -5.07 -15.18 -17.18
C GLY A 667 -5.75 -14.16 -16.27
N LEU A 668 -5.08 -13.77 -15.18
CA LEU A 668 -5.56 -12.69 -14.31
C LEU A 668 -5.56 -11.36 -15.07
N PHE A 669 -6.62 -10.58 -14.93
CA PHE A 669 -6.68 -9.24 -15.50
C PHE A 669 -7.50 -8.25 -14.69
N ALA A 670 -7.11 -6.99 -14.79
CA ALA A 670 -7.86 -5.85 -14.30
C ALA A 670 -8.26 -5.00 -15.52
N HIS A 671 -9.40 -4.32 -15.46
CA HIS A 671 -9.79 -3.36 -16.48
C HIS A 671 -10.68 -2.26 -15.89
N SER A 672 -10.64 -1.08 -16.50
CA SER A 672 -11.38 0.13 -16.07
C SER A 672 -12.90 -0.04 -15.92
N GLY A 673 -13.48 -1.09 -16.50
CA GLY A 673 -14.91 -1.39 -16.43
C GLY A 673 -15.41 -1.65 -15.01
N CYS A 674 -14.57 -2.13 -14.09
CA CYS A 674 -14.98 -2.32 -12.69
C CYS A 674 -15.37 -0.99 -12.01
N ALA A 675 -14.75 0.13 -12.40
CA ALA A 675 -15.14 1.44 -11.93
C ALA A 675 -16.50 1.85 -12.48
N ALA A 676 -16.85 1.47 -13.72
CA ALA A 676 -18.17 1.70 -14.30
C ALA A 676 -19.26 0.95 -13.51
N GLY A 677 -19.02 -0.33 -13.19
CA GLY A 677 -19.93 -1.15 -12.39
C GLY A 677 -20.21 -0.54 -11.01
N LEU A 678 -19.24 0.14 -10.40
CA LEU A 678 -19.39 0.84 -9.11
C LEU A 678 -20.48 1.91 -9.16
N PHE A 679 -20.69 2.52 -10.33
CA PHE A 679 -21.69 3.54 -10.56
C PHE A 679 -22.95 3.02 -11.27
N GLY A 680 -23.10 1.69 -11.35
CA GLY A 680 -24.25 1.05 -11.97
C GLY A 680 -24.23 1.06 -13.50
N VAL A 681 -23.07 1.27 -14.12
CA VAL A 681 -22.92 1.20 -15.59
C VAL A 681 -22.48 -0.21 -15.98
N ALA A 682 -23.16 -0.81 -16.96
CA ALA A 682 -22.78 -2.13 -17.47
C ALA A 682 -21.36 -2.08 -18.04
N ASN A 683 -20.57 -3.11 -17.78
CA ASN A 683 -19.18 -3.16 -18.23
C ASN A 683 -18.78 -4.55 -18.74
N LEU A 684 -18.00 -4.57 -19.82
CA LEU A 684 -17.42 -5.78 -20.39
C LEU A 684 -15.99 -5.48 -20.86
N ALA A 685 -15.17 -6.52 -20.95
CA ALA A 685 -13.88 -6.47 -21.61
C ALA A 685 -13.99 -7.08 -23.01
N LEU A 686 -13.57 -6.33 -24.03
CA LEU A 686 -13.38 -6.82 -25.39
C LEU A 686 -11.98 -7.44 -25.46
N MET A 687 -11.90 -8.77 -25.60
CA MET A 687 -10.64 -9.48 -25.41
C MET A 687 -10.42 -10.66 -26.35
N THR A 688 -9.16 -11.08 -26.44
CA THR A 688 -8.78 -12.35 -27.05
C THR A 688 -9.09 -13.50 -26.08
N PRO A 689 -9.94 -14.47 -26.44
CA PRO A 689 -10.30 -15.58 -25.56
C PRO A 689 -9.13 -16.54 -25.36
N LEU A 690 -9.12 -17.22 -24.22
CA LEU A 690 -8.12 -18.21 -23.81
C LEU A 690 -6.68 -17.67 -23.70
N ASP A 691 -6.51 -16.36 -23.67
CA ASP A 691 -5.21 -15.74 -23.46
C ASP A 691 -4.77 -15.87 -21.99
N ARG A 692 -3.55 -16.37 -21.78
CA ARG A 692 -2.92 -16.55 -20.46
C ARG A 692 -2.19 -15.30 -19.97
N ARG A 693 -2.04 -14.28 -20.81
CA ARG A 693 -1.40 -12.99 -20.48
C ARG A 693 -0.02 -13.12 -19.81
N PRO A 694 0.89 -13.97 -20.32
CA PRO A 694 2.09 -14.38 -19.60
C PRO A 694 3.13 -13.27 -19.37
N ARG A 695 2.97 -12.10 -19.99
CA ARG A 695 3.97 -11.01 -19.99
C ARG A 695 3.51 -9.76 -19.26
N ASP A 696 2.22 -9.64 -18.99
CA ASP A 696 1.65 -8.48 -18.34
C ASP A 696 2.37 -8.23 -17.02
N GLY A 697 2.84 -7.00 -16.82
CA GLY A 697 3.56 -6.61 -15.61
C GLY A 697 5.01 -7.09 -15.53
N GLN A 698 5.62 -7.54 -16.62
CA GLN A 698 7.01 -7.99 -16.65
C GLN A 698 7.93 -7.09 -17.47
N PRO A 699 9.23 -6.97 -17.11
CA PRO A 699 10.21 -6.20 -17.88
C PRO A 699 10.39 -6.64 -19.33
N CYS A 700 10.04 -7.89 -19.66
CA CYS A 700 10.13 -8.42 -21.02
C CYS A 700 8.95 -8.00 -21.93
N ASP A 701 7.93 -7.29 -21.42
CA ASP A 701 6.79 -6.79 -22.21
C ASP A 701 7.18 -5.53 -23.03
N VAL A 702 8.05 -5.72 -24.02
CA VAL A 702 8.65 -4.67 -24.86
C VAL A 702 8.44 -4.92 -26.37
N VAL A 703 8.50 -3.86 -27.18
CA VAL A 703 8.22 -3.90 -28.64
C VAL A 703 9.40 -4.40 -29.49
N SER A 704 10.65 -4.15 -29.08
CA SER A 704 11.84 -4.62 -29.81
C SER A 704 12.01 -6.14 -29.77
N ARG A 705 11.35 -6.84 -28.83
CA ARG A 705 11.36 -8.31 -28.71
C ARG A 705 10.26 -8.98 -29.57
N LEU A 706 9.66 -8.22 -30.50
CA LEU A 706 8.58 -8.67 -31.39
C LEU A 706 9.04 -9.03 -32.80
N ALA A 707 10.25 -8.64 -33.19
CA ALA A 707 10.84 -9.04 -34.46
C ALA A 707 11.57 -10.39 -34.30
N PRO A 708 11.38 -11.35 -35.23
CA PRO A 708 12.16 -12.57 -35.25
C PRO A 708 13.59 -12.22 -35.67
N ALA A 709 14.50 -12.05 -34.71
CA ALA A 709 15.91 -12.35 -35.01
C ALA A 709 15.98 -13.86 -35.33
N GLU A 710 16.82 -14.28 -36.29
CA GLU A 710 16.97 -15.69 -36.65
C GLU A 710 17.16 -16.54 -35.38
N GLY A 711 16.24 -17.49 -35.15
CA GLY A 711 16.25 -18.37 -33.97
C GLY A 711 15.52 -17.85 -32.72
N ARG A 712 14.92 -16.65 -32.72
CA ARG A 712 14.12 -16.13 -31.60
C ARG A 712 12.62 -16.25 -31.87
N VAL A 713 11.86 -16.80 -30.91
CA VAL A 713 10.39 -16.85 -30.96
C VAL A 713 9.83 -15.43 -30.74
N PRO A 714 8.97 -14.88 -31.62
CA PRO A 714 8.34 -13.58 -31.41
C PRO A 714 7.56 -13.55 -30.11
N VAL A 715 7.77 -12.51 -29.30
CA VAL A 715 7.21 -12.44 -27.95
C VAL A 715 5.75 -11.96 -27.95
N LEU A 716 5.35 -10.96 -28.78
CA LEU A 716 3.97 -10.49 -29.10
C LEU A 716 3.65 -10.72 -30.59
N LYS A 717 2.60 -11.47 -30.91
CA LYS A 717 2.13 -11.64 -32.30
C LYS A 717 1.13 -10.54 -32.68
N VAL A 718 1.62 -9.31 -32.90
CA VAL A 718 0.79 -8.14 -33.24
C VAL A 718 -0.13 -8.39 -34.45
N ALA A 719 0.32 -9.17 -35.43
CA ALA A 719 -0.49 -9.53 -36.61
C ALA A 719 -1.79 -10.28 -36.24
N GLU A 720 -1.77 -11.16 -35.24
CA GLU A 720 -2.95 -11.88 -34.75
C GLU A 720 -3.96 -10.89 -34.14
N MET A 721 -3.47 -9.98 -33.30
CA MET A 721 -4.28 -8.92 -32.68
C MET A 721 -4.95 -8.03 -33.73
N LEU A 722 -4.20 -7.63 -34.77
CA LEU A 722 -4.71 -6.80 -35.87
C LEU A 722 -5.76 -7.53 -36.70
N THR A 723 -5.55 -8.81 -36.99
CA THR A 723 -6.52 -9.64 -37.74
C THR A 723 -7.88 -9.71 -37.02
N GLY A 724 -7.87 -9.88 -35.70
CA GLY A 724 -9.10 -9.78 -34.90
C GLY A 724 -9.69 -8.37 -34.88
N LEU A 725 -8.84 -7.34 -34.81
CA LEU A 725 -9.26 -5.94 -34.80
C LEU A 725 -10.01 -5.54 -36.10
N ASP A 726 -9.63 -6.12 -37.24
CA ASP A 726 -10.27 -5.89 -38.53
C ASP A 726 -11.75 -6.30 -38.55
N GLU A 727 -12.12 -7.42 -37.90
CA GLU A 727 -13.52 -7.82 -37.72
C GLU A 727 -14.23 -7.00 -36.63
N VAL A 728 -13.51 -6.63 -35.57
CA VAL A 728 -14.04 -5.85 -34.44
C VAL A 728 -14.51 -4.46 -34.88
N ARG A 729 -13.77 -3.76 -35.76
CA ARG A 729 -14.10 -2.40 -36.24
C ARG A 729 -15.55 -2.29 -36.78
N PRO A 730 -15.93 -3.03 -37.84
CA PRO A 730 -17.29 -2.97 -38.36
C PRO A 730 -18.32 -3.56 -37.39
N PHE A 731 -17.96 -4.54 -36.56
CA PHE A 731 -18.86 -5.07 -35.53
C PHE A 731 -19.21 -4.02 -34.47
N LEU A 732 -18.23 -3.33 -33.91
CA LEU A 732 -18.45 -2.30 -32.88
C LEU A 732 -19.30 -1.15 -33.43
N LYS A 733 -19.11 -0.75 -34.68
CA LYS A 733 -19.99 0.23 -35.33
C LYS A 733 -21.45 -0.25 -35.34
N ARG A 734 -21.71 -1.50 -35.73
CA ARG A 734 -23.07 -2.09 -35.70
C ARG A 734 -23.62 -2.17 -34.28
N LEU A 735 -22.80 -2.55 -33.30
CA LEU A 735 -23.19 -2.58 -31.89
C LEU A 735 -23.62 -1.19 -31.40
N CYS A 736 -22.85 -0.15 -31.74
CA CYS A 736 -23.20 1.24 -31.42
C CYS A 736 -24.49 1.71 -32.12
N ASP A 737 -24.86 1.14 -33.27
CA ASP A 737 -26.10 1.45 -33.99
C ASP A 737 -27.34 0.71 -33.47
N SER A 738 -27.14 -0.45 -32.83
CA SER A 738 -28.22 -1.38 -32.49
C SER A 738 -29.14 -0.81 -31.40
N PRO A 739 -30.46 -0.75 -31.62
CA PRO A 739 -31.40 -0.33 -30.58
C PRO A 739 -31.43 -1.30 -29.39
N ASP A 740 -31.09 -2.58 -29.58
CA ASP A 740 -31.12 -3.61 -28.53
C ASP A 740 -30.14 -3.35 -27.37
N MET A 741 -29.19 -2.43 -27.58
CA MET A 741 -28.26 -1.95 -26.56
C MET A 741 -28.87 -0.89 -25.62
N SER A 742 -30.05 -0.36 -25.92
CA SER A 742 -30.79 0.63 -25.11
C SER A 742 -31.43 -0.04 -23.89
N LEU A 743 -30.59 -0.55 -22.99
CA LEU A 743 -30.99 -1.32 -21.82
C LEU A 743 -30.89 -0.49 -20.54
N THR A 744 -31.87 -0.64 -19.64
CA THR A 744 -31.72 -0.16 -18.26
C THR A 744 -30.78 -1.09 -17.50
N SER A 745 -29.74 -0.52 -16.90
CA SER A 745 -28.79 -1.30 -16.09
C SER A 745 -29.50 -1.88 -14.87
N GLY A 746 -29.41 -3.20 -14.70
CA GLY A 746 -29.85 -3.89 -13.48
C GLY A 746 -28.90 -3.69 -12.28
N ILE A 747 -27.78 -3.00 -12.49
CA ILE A 747 -26.73 -2.80 -11.49
C ILE A 747 -27.06 -1.57 -10.65
N ASN A 748 -27.36 -1.77 -9.37
CA ASN A 748 -27.52 -0.68 -8.42
C ASN A 748 -26.17 -0.17 -7.95
N SER A 749 -25.88 1.12 -8.12
CA SER A 749 -24.64 1.77 -7.64
C SER A 749 -24.47 1.62 -6.12
N PRO A 750 -23.42 0.95 -5.62
CA PRO A 750 -23.03 1.01 -4.22
C PRO A 750 -21.98 2.08 -3.93
N ALA A 751 -21.67 2.99 -4.88
CA ALA A 751 -20.65 4.00 -4.72
C ALA A 751 -20.90 4.90 -3.49
N VAL A 752 -19.83 5.17 -2.74
CA VAL A 752 -19.80 6.13 -1.65
C VAL A 752 -18.50 6.92 -1.74
N PHE A 753 -18.55 8.21 -1.36
CA PHE A 753 -17.37 9.07 -1.29
C PHE A 753 -16.95 9.31 0.16
N THR A 754 -15.64 9.38 0.37
CA THR A 754 -15.01 9.81 1.62
C THR A 754 -14.26 11.09 1.34
N GLU A 755 -14.94 12.23 1.52
CA GLU A 755 -14.43 13.57 1.23
C GLU A 755 -14.39 14.41 2.50
N VAL A 756 -13.44 15.34 2.56
CA VAL A 756 -13.33 16.35 3.60
C VAL A 756 -14.27 17.49 3.24
N THR A 757 -15.09 17.92 4.19
CA THR A 757 -15.91 19.12 4.04
C THR A 757 -15.33 20.27 4.85
N PHE A 758 -15.45 21.47 4.30
CA PHE A 758 -15.00 22.72 4.88
C PHE A 758 -16.18 23.70 4.96
N ASP A 759 -16.45 24.21 6.15
CA ASP A 759 -17.51 25.20 6.39
C ASP A 759 -17.03 26.18 7.47
N ASP A 760 -16.87 27.45 7.08
CA ASP A 760 -16.50 28.56 7.95
C ASP A 760 -15.36 28.25 8.95
N GLY A 761 -14.20 27.83 8.41
CA GLY A 761 -13.00 27.53 9.20
C GLY A 761 -13.05 26.18 9.94
N LYS A 762 -14.12 25.38 9.78
CA LYS A 762 -14.26 24.06 10.40
C LYS A 762 -14.20 22.95 9.36
N TYR A 763 -13.41 21.93 9.70
CA TYR A 763 -13.32 20.71 8.90
C TYR A 763 -14.19 19.60 9.47
N LYS A 764 -14.75 18.77 8.58
CA LYS A 764 -15.30 17.45 8.91
C LYS A 764 -14.78 16.43 7.91
N GLY A 765 -14.31 15.30 8.40
CA GLY A 765 -13.79 14.24 7.55
C GLY A 765 -12.89 13.28 8.32
N ALA A 766 -12.34 12.31 7.59
CA ALA A 766 -11.40 11.36 8.13
C ALA A 766 -10.07 12.06 8.49
N SER A 767 -9.49 11.70 9.63
CA SER A 767 -8.29 12.33 10.17
C SER A 767 -7.23 11.33 10.58
N VAL A 768 -5.99 11.78 10.61
CA VAL A 768 -4.85 10.99 11.07
C VAL A 768 -4.07 11.80 12.07
N LEU A 769 -3.89 11.22 13.25
CA LEU A 769 -3.16 11.84 14.34
C LEU A 769 -1.94 11.00 14.72
N MET A 770 -0.95 11.66 15.32
CA MET A 770 0.23 11.04 15.87
C MET A 770 0.15 11.02 17.40
N LEU A 771 0.51 9.88 17.95
CA LEU A 771 0.72 9.67 19.37
C LEU A 771 2.15 10.08 19.71
N SER A 772 2.30 11.04 20.63
CA SER A 772 3.60 11.42 21.19
C SER A 772 4.11 10.32 22.13
N ALA A 773 5.43 10.20 22.26
CA ALA A 773 6.03 9.32 23.26
C ALA A 773 5.65 9.71 24.70
N ALA A 774 5.44 11.01 24.96
CA ALA A 774 5.11 11.61 26.25
C ALA A 774 3.60 11.67 26.58
N SER A 775 2.73 11.68 25.57
CA SER A 775 1.27 11.73 25.75
C SER A 775 0.61 10.36 25.56
N VAL A 776 -0.58 10.18 26.14
CA VAL A 776 -1.50 9.07 25.85
C VAL A 776 -2.63 9.52 24.92
N MET A 777 -2.87 10.83 24.82
CA MET A 777 -3.89 11.42 23.95
C MET A 777 -3.25 11.83 22.61
N PRO A 778 -3.79 11.35 21.47
CA PRO A 778 -3.35 11.79 20.16
C PRO A 778 -3.93 13.17 19.87
N GLU A 779 -3.06 14.17 19.69
CA GLU A 779 -3.49 15.56 19.45
C GLU A 779 -2.81 16.19 18.22
N ARG A 780 -1.81 15.50 17.64
CA ARG A 780 -0.93 16.06 16.61
C ARG A 780 -1.33 15.54 15.21
N PRO A 781 -1.68 16.41 14.25
CA PRO A 781 -1.94 16.00 12.87
C PRO A 781 -0.76 15.24 12.22
N ALA A 782 -1.02 14.09 11.61
CA ALA A 782 -0.03 13.31 10.84
C ALA A 782 0.18 13.88 9.43
N ARG A 783 0.64 15.13 9.36
CA ARG A 783 0.76 15.87 8.09
C ARG A 783 1.68 15.17 7.11
N GLY A 784 1.23 15.03 5.86
CA GLY A 784 2.02 14.42 4.79
C GLY A 784 2.18 12.90 4.91
N ALA A 785 1.57 12.24 5.90
CA ALA A 785 1.56 10.80 6.01
C ALA A 785 0.90 10.15 4.78
N PHE A 786 1.39 9.00 4.36
CA PHE A 786 0.76 8.20 3.32
C PHE A 786 -0.12 7.14 3.96
N LEU A 787 -1.29 6.92 3.38
CA LEU A 787 -2.26 5.95 3.84
C LEU A 787 -2.47 4.88 2.78
N ALA A 788 -2.47 3.61 3.17
CA ALA A 788 -2.99 2.50 2.39
C ALA A 788 -4.32 2.03 3.00
N VAL A 789 -5.38 1.97 2.19
CA VAL A 789 -6.68 1.42 2.60
C VAL A 789 -6.88 0.08 1.93
N THR A 790 -6.83 -0.98 2.73
CA THR A 790 -6.96 -2.37 2.31
C THR A 790 -8.20 -3.02 2.93
N ARG A 791 -8.69 -4.11 2.35
CA ARG A 791 -9.73 -4.92 2.96
C ARG A 791 -9.11 -5.87 3.99
N ALA A 792 -9.66 -5.94 5.21
CA ALA A 792 -9.23 -6.84 6.26
C ALA A 792 -10.45 -7.49 6.95
N PRO A 793 -10.63 -8.82 6.85
CA PRO A 793 -11.79 -9.51 7.43
C PRO A 793 -11.63 -9.88 8.92
N GLY A 794 -10.88 -9.11 9.72
CA GLY A 794 -10.63 -9.49 11.12
C GLY A 794 -9.89 -8.46 11.97
N LYS A 795 -9.56 -8.87 13.21
CA LYS A 795 -8.83 -8.06 14.22
C LYS A 795 -7.31 -8.12 14.07
N ILE A 796 -6.82 -8.84 13.05
CA ILE A 796 -5.41 -9.07 12.78
C ILE A 796 -5.17 -8.63 11.35
N TRP A 797 -4.05 -7.96 11.12
CA TRP A 797 -3.70 -7.56 9.78
C TRP A 797 -3.10 -8.75 9.03
N GLU A 798 -3.93 -9.34 8.17
CA GLU A 798 -3.53 -10.29 7.14
C GLU A 798 -3.33 -9.57 5.78
N GLY A 799 -2.13 -9.68 5.21
CA GLY A 799 -1.83 -9.11 3.89
C GLY A 799 -2.56 -9.84 2.76
N ALA A 800 -3.13 -9.09 1.80
CA ALA A 800 -3.81 -9.70 0.65
C ALA A 800 -2.86 -10.57 -0.18
N ARG A 801 -3.31 -11.74 -0.64
CA ARG A 801 -2.44 -12.62 -1.42
C ARG A 801 -2.12 -12.01 -2.79
N VAL A 802 -0.84 -11.95 -3.14
CA VAL A 802 -0.36 -11.33 -4.39
C VAL A 802 -0.69 -12.15 -5.64
N ASP A 803 -0.88 -13.46 -5.48
CA ASP A 803 -1.16 -14.41 -6.57
C ASP A 803 -2.61 -14.33 -7.10
N GLN A 804 -3.46 -13.50 -6.48
CA GLN A 804 -4.85 -13.29 -6.90
C GLN A 804 -5.03 -12.04 -7.78
N PHE A 805 -3.97 -11.29 -8.05
CA PHE A 805 -4.01 -10.04 -8.79
C PHE A 805 -3.09 -10.08 -10.00
N PRO A 806 -3.39 -9.32 -11.06
CA PRO A 806 -2.46 -9.14 -12.17
C PRO A 806 -1.10 -8.62 -11.66
N PRO A 807 0.05 -9.09 -12.20
CA PRO A 807 1.36 -8.59 -11.81
C PRO A 807 1.44 -7.06 -11.95
N GLY A 808 2.06 -6.38 -10.97
CA GLY A 808 2.11 -4.91 -10.96
C GLY A 808 0.80 -4.17 -10.58
N PHE A 809 -0.33 -4.84 -10.34
CA PHE A 809 -1.57 -4.19 -9.87
C PHE A 809 -1.51 -3.92 -8.36
N ALA A 810 -1.99 -2.76 -7.89
CA ALA A 810 -2.11 -2.45 -6.45
C ALA A 810 -3.57 -2.67 -5.98
N PRO A 811 -3.87 -3.69 -5.15
CA PRO A 811 -5.22 -3.98 -4.69
C PRO A 811 -5.69 -3.12 -3.51
N PHE A 812 -5.04 -1.99 -3.26
CA PHE A 812 -5.32 -1.08 -2.16
C PHE A 812 -5.32 0.37 -2.66
N PHE A 813 -5.99 1.25 -1.93
CA PHE A 813 -5.96 2.69 -2.23
C PHE A 813 -4.80 3.34 -1.50
N ILE A 814 -4.04 4.18 -2.19
CA ILE A 814 -3.02 5.01 -1.54
C ILE A 814 -3.45 6.47 -1.65
N THR A 815 -3.42 7.19 -0.53
CA THR A 815 -3.70 8.62 -0.46
C THR A 815 -2.71 9.30 0.50
N ARG A 816 -2.66 10.62 0.48
CA ARG A 816 -1.80 11.42 1.36
C ARG A 816 -2.65 12.27 2.30
N VAL A 817 -2.24 12.33 3.56
CA VAL A 817 -2.82 13.20 4.57
C VAL A 817 -2.40 14.65 4.29
N ASN A 818 -3.37 15.54 4.21
CA ASN A 818 -3.14 16.95 3.98
C ASN A 818 -2.52 17.65 5.19
N GLU A 819 -2.22 18.93 5.03
CA GLU A 819 -1.61 19.83 6.00
C GLU A 819 -2.44 20.00 7.29
N MET A 820 -3.74 19.72 7.22
CA MET A 820 -4.67 19.79 8.34
C MET A 820 -4.81 18.45 9.08
N GLY A 821 -4.12 17.39 8.64
CA GLY A 821 -4.24 16.05 9.22
C GLY A 821 -5.45 15.27 8.72
N LEU A 822 -6.02 15.64 7.58
CA LEU A 822 -7.22 15.03 7.01
C LEU A 822 -6.89 14.31 5.71
N PHE A 823 -7.70 13.31 5.34
CA PHE A 823 -7.52 12.58 4.09
C PHE A 823 -8.84 12.32 3.38
N GLU A 824 -8.73 12.09 2.08
CA GLU A 824 -9.84 11.72 1.20
C GLU A 824 -9.52 10.42 0.48
N LEU A 825 -10.56 9.68 0.11
CA LEU A 825 -10.45 8.48 -0.70
C LEU A 825 -11.27 8.62 -1.98
N PRO A 826 -10.80 8.01 -3.09
CA PRO A 826 -11.62 7.89 -4.28
C PRO A 826 -12.91 7.12 -3.97
N PRO A 827 -13.97 7.27 -4.80
CA PRO A 827 -15.22 6.57 -4.58
C PRO A 827 -14.99 5.06 -4.45
N LEU A 828 -15.59 4.45 -3.45
CA LEU A 828 -15.45 3.03 -3.14
C LEU A 828 -16.83 2.38 -2.88
N SER A 829 -16.90 1.05 -2.95
CA SER A 829 -18.15 0.33 -2.73
C SER A 829 -18.56 0.41 -1.25
N ARG A 830 -19.84 0.64 -0.96
CA ARG A 830 -20.39 0.57 0.40
C ARG A 830 -20.02 -0.75 1.11
N ASP A 831 -19.92 -1.85 0.37
CA ASP A 831 -19.53 -3.16 0.93
C ASP A 831 -18.08 -3.16 1.46
N TYR A 832 -17.23 -2.26 0.96
CA TYR A 832 -15.84 -2.08 1.39
C TYR A 832 -15.76 -1.32 2.74
N TYR A 833 -16.75 -0.49 3.10
CA TYR A 833 -16.72 0.35 4.31
C TYR A 833 -16.62 -0.46 5.60
N GLY A 834 -17.35 -1.57 5.71
CA GLY A 834 -17.40 -2.37 6.94
C GLY A 834 -16.19 -3.28 7.17
N GLN A 835 -15.28 -3.36 6.20
CA GLN A 835 -14.16 -4.30 6.19
C GLN A 835 -12.84 -3.62 5.80
N SER A 836 -12.76 -2.29 5.94
CA SER A 836 -11.57 -1.52 5.58
C SER A 836 -10.61 -1.39 6.75
N LEU A 837 -9.32 -1.55 6.47
CA LEU A 837 -8.21 -1.23 7.33
C LEU A 837 -7.45 -0.04 6.75
N VAL A 838 -7.24 1.00 7.56
CA VAL A 838 -6.44 2.18 7.22
C VAL A 838 -5.05 2.05 7.85
N VAL A 839 -4.03 1.98 7.00
CA VAL A 839 -2.63 1.91 7.38
C VAL A 839 -2.00 3.24 7.03
N GLY A 840 -1.70 4.06 8.03
CA GLY A 840 -0.92 5.27 7.82
C GLY A 840 0.53 5.08 8.17
N VAL A 841 1.40 5.74 7.41
CA VAL A 841 2.84 5.76 7.64
C VAL A 841 3.45 7.14 7.43
N LEU A 842 4.49 7.43 8.20
CA LEU A 842 5.48 8.46 7.88
C LEU A 842 6.83 7.80 7.77
N PHE A 843 7.65 8.31 6.86
CA PHE A 843 8.97 7.76 6.56
C PHE A 843 10.08 8.61 7.19
N ASP A 844 11.24 8.00 7.42
CA ASP A 844 12.49 8.73 7.62
C ASP A 844 13.08 9.21 6.28
N GLU A 845 14.24 9.87 6.33
CA GLU A 845 14.91 10.43 5.15
C GLU A 845 15.34 9.36 4.12
N SER A 846 15.50 8.10 4.53
CA SER A 846 15.88 6.98 3.65
C SER A 846 14.67 6.28 3.03
N GLY A 847 13.46 6.56 3.51
CA GLY A 847 12.23 5.89 3.08
C GLY A 847 11.83 4.68 3.94
N LEU A 848 12.45 4.48 5.12
CA LEU A 848 11.96 3.49 6.08
C LEU A 848 10.75 4.04 6.84
N ILE A 849 9.78 3.17 7.11
CA ILE A 849 8.64 3.54 7.95
C ILE A 849 9.10 3.85 9.38
N ARG A 850 8.80 5.06 9.82
CA ARG A 850 9.12 5.60 11.15
C ARG A 850 7.90 5.74 12.06
N TYR A 851 6.77 6.16 11.49
CA TYR A 851 5.49 6.13 12.19
C TYR A 851 4.56 5.19 11.47
N ILE A 852 3.75 4.43 12.21
CA ILE A 852 2.75 3.51 11.64
C ILE A 852 1.49 3.44 12.48
N THR A 853 0.36 3.08 11.87
CA THR A 853 -0.90 2.77 12.58
C THR A 853 -0.69 1.75 13.69
N ASN A 854 -1.34 1.94 14.84
CA ASN A 854 -1.29 0.98 15.96
C ASN A 854 -2.34 -0.15 15.86
N THR A 855 -2.14 -1.22 16.64
CA THR A 855 -3.03 -2.40 16.68
C THR A 855 -4.46 -2.06 17.10
N SER A 856 -4.66 -1.07 17.97
CA SER A 856 -6.01 -0.72 18.44
C SER A 856 -6.92 -0.20 17.32
N MET A 857 -6.35 0.37 16.25
CA MET A 857 -7.12 0.78 15.06
C MET A 857 -7.65 -0.41 14.25
N LEU A 858 -7.03 -1.59 14.33
CA LEU A 858 -7.47 -2.79 13.61
C LEU A 858 -8.82 -3.33 14.11
N LYS A 859 -9.26 -2.91 15.30
CA LYS A 859 -10.45 -3.44 15.98
C LYS A 859 -11.75 -2.70 15.64
N SER A 860 -11.67 -1.60 14.88
CA SER A 860 -12.80 -0.70 14.65
C SER A 860 -13.34 -0.82 13.21
N ALA A 861 -14.46 -1.51 13.03
CA ALA A 861 -15.24 -1.50 11.78
C ALA A 861 -16.09 -0.21 11.71
N LEU A 862 -15.43 0.95 11.63
CA LEU A 862 -16.12 2.24 11.57
C LEU A 862 -16.22 2.75 10.13
N PRO A 863 -17.30 3.47 9.77
CA PRO A 863 -17.38 4.17 8.49
C PRO A 863 -16.19 5.12 8.31
N LEU A 864 -15.53 5.05 7.16
CA LEU A 864 -14.34 5.85 6.86
C LEU A 864 -14.57 7.37 6.86
N THR A 865 -15.82 7.85 6.77
CA THR A 865 -16.15 9.28 6.62
C THR A 865 -15.75 10.17 7.80
N ASN A 866 -15.72 9.63 9.02
CA ASN A 866 -15.24 10.33 10.23
C ASN A 866 -14.21 9.48 10.99
N HIS A 867 -13.52 8.59 10.28
CA HIS A 867 -12.55 7.70 10.89
C HIS A 867 -11.32 8.49 11.37
N GLN A 868 -10.82 8.14 12.54
CA GLN A 868 -9.59 8.67 13.08
C GLN A 868 -8.57 7.55 13.17
N THR A 869 -7.47 7.68 12.43
CA THR A 869 -6.34 6.76 12.50
C THR A 869 -5.26 7.36 13.41
N ILE A 870 -4.68 6.55 14.28
CA ILE A 870 -3.62 6.96 15.20
C ILE A 870 -2.31 6.29 14.81
N LEU A 871 -1.27 7.08 14.58
CA LEU A 871 0.10 6.62 14.31
C LEU A 871 0.95 6.71 15.57
N PHE A 872 1.91 5.80 15.73
CA PHE A 872 2.93 5.88 16.78
C PHE A 872 4.33 5.76 16.17
N GLU A 873 5.33 6.35 16.83
CA GLU A 873 6.73 6.21 16.41
C GLU A 873 7.25 4.81 16.73
N ALA A 874 7.78 4.13 15.73
CA ALA A 874 8.12 2.71 15.80
C ALA A 874 9.57 2.42 15.35
N ASP A 875 10.15 1.40 15.98
CA ASP A 875 11.21 0.59 15.40
C ASP A 875 10.59 -0.69 14.83
N SER A 876 11.23 -1.30 13.83
CA SER A 876 10.68 -2.46 13.14
C SER A 876 11.67 -3.61 12.98
N CYS A 877 11.15 -4.83 12.88
CA CYS A 877 11.87 -5.97 12.37
C CYS A 877 10.97 -6.82 11.46
N SER A 878 11.62 -7.53 10.54
CA SER A 878 10.96 -8.38 9.54
C SER A 878 11.47 -9.80 9.67
N VAL A 879 10.54 -10.76 9.65
CA VAL A 879 10.84 -12.17 9.89
C VAL A 879 10.17 -13.01 8.81
N VAL A 880 10.94 -13.88 8.16
CA VAL A 880 10.44 -14.75 7.09
C VAL A 880 10.56 -16.21 7.52
N GLY A 881 9.43 -16.88 7.68
CA GLY A 881 9.31 -18.27 8.07
C GLY A 881 9.68 -19.25 6.94
N PHE A 882 9.99 -20.49 7.32
CA PHE A 882 10.35 -21.56 6.39
C PHE A 882 9.72 -22.90 6.80
N GLY A 883 9.18 -23.65 5.84
CA GLY A 883 8.84 -25.07 6.00
C GLY A 883 7.53 -25.40 6.73
N TYR A 884 6.65 -24.44 7.00
CA TYR A 884 5.32 -24.68 7.58
C TYR A 884 4.31 -23.72 6.96
N ASP A 885 3.09 -24.17 6.67
CA ASP A 885 1.98 -23.25 6.37
C ASP A 885 1.39 -22.79 7.70
N ARG A 886 1.25 -21.49 7.91
CA ARG A 886 0.71 -20.96 9.17
C ARG A 886 -0.80 -21.17 9.13
N LEU A 887 -1.27 -22.21 9.82
CA LEU A 887 -2.69 -22.55 9.88
C LEU A 887 -3.55 -21.37 10.36
N ALA A 888 -3.03 -20.54 11.28
CA ALA A 888 -3.67 -19.33 11.76
C ALA A 888 -2.68 -18.16 11.89
N VAL A 889 -3.07 -17.00 11.34
CA VAL A 889 -2.38 -15.70 11.45
C VAL A 889 -2.69 -15.10 12.83
N ASN A 890 -1.95 -15.48 13.86
CA ASN A 890 -2.20 -15.04 15.25
C ASN A 890 -0.92 -14.85 16.08
N THR A 891 0.19 -14.53 15.43
CA THR A 891 1.48 -14.36 16.11
C THR A 891 1.44 -13.22 17.13
N GLN A 892 1.82 -13.49 18.37
CA GLN A 892 1.93 -12.49 19.42
C GLN A 892 3.35 -11.97 19.55
N ALA A 893 3.51 -10.65 19.54
CA ALA A 893 4.74 -9.99 19.94
C ALA A 893 4.71 -9.70 21.44
N LEU A 894 5.70 -10.22 22.16
CA LEU A 894 5.83 -10.11 23.62
C LEU A 894 7.06 -9.29 23.99
N LYS A 895 7.01 -8.65 25.16
CA LYS A 895 8.14 -7.96 25.78
C LYS A 895 9.26 -8.95 26.10
N ALA A 896 10.49 -8.59 25.74
CA ALA A 896 11.68 -9.36 26.10
C ALA A 896 11.77 -9.61 27.62
N ALA A 897 11.54 -8.59 28.45
CA ALA A 897 11.76 -8.68 29.90
C ALA A 897 10.71 -9.49 30.68
N SER A 898 9.47 -9.63 30.21
CA SER A 898 8.36 -10.14 31.03
C SER A 898 7.38 -11.08 30.33
N THR A 899 7.61 -11.46 29.07
CA THR A 899 6.71 -12.29 28.24
C THR A 899 5.26 -11.79 28.12
N ALA A 900 4.96 -10.59 28.62
CA ALA A 900 3.68 -9.93 28.44
C ALA A 900 3.56 -9.41 27.00
N PRO A 901 2.36 -9.40 26.40
CA PRO A 901 2.15 -8.79 25.09
C PRO A 901 2.60 -7.33 25.03
N LEU A 902 3.01 -6.89 23.84
CA LEU A 902 3.21 -5.46 23.59
C LEU A 902 1.87 -4.71 23.72
N LEU A 903 1.96 -3.42 24.08
CA LEU A 903 0.78 -2.58 24.20
C LEU A 903 0.20 -2.27 22.82
N GLU A 904 -1.11 -2.45 22.64
CA GLU A 904 -1.77 -2.35 21.34
C GLU A 904 -1.79 -0.93 20.76
N ASP A 905 -1.70 0.11 21.60
CA ASP A 905 -1.63 1.51 21.19
C ASP A 905 -0.22 1.92 20.71
N ARG A 906 0.80 1.08 20.96
CA ARG A 906 2.22 1.32 20.64
C ARG A 906 2.91 0.10 20.02
N SER A 907 2.15 -0.74 19.37
CA SER A 907 2.68 -1.85 18.58
C SER A 907 1.73 -2.20 17.45
N LEU A 908 2.29 -2.82 16.42
CA LEU A 908 1.57 -3.42 15.31
C LEU A 908 2.29 -4.70 14.89
N VAL A 909 1.50 -5.77 14.72
CA VAL A 909 1.97 -7.02 14.13
C VAL A 909 1.25 -7.21 12.80
N VAL A 910 2.02 -7.41 11.74
CA VAL A 910 1.53 -7.57 10.38
C VAL A 910 2.00 -8.89 9.81
N GLU A 911 1.11 -9.67 9.22
CA GLU A 911 1.42 -11.03 8.81
C GLU A 911 0.76 -11.39 7.48
N GLY A 912 1.41 -12.22 6.68
CA GLY A 912 0.86 -12.71 5.41
C GLY A 912 1.68 -13.87 4.86
N GLY A 913 1.03 -15.03 4.75
CA GLY A 913 1.72 -16.30 4.56
C GLY A 913 2.78 -16.51 5.67
N ASN A 914 4.02 -16.76 5.28
CA ASN A 914 5.13 -16.96 6.22
C ASN A 914 5.91 -15.69 6.59
N ILE A 915 5.46 -14.51 6.18
CA ILE A 915 6.14 -13.25 6.45
C ILE A 915 5.45 -12.53 7.59
N LEU A 916 6.26 -11.99 8.50
CA LEU A 916 5.84 -11.22 9.65
C LEU A 916 6.65 -9.93 9.71
N ALA A 917 5.98 -8.81 9.97
CA ALA A 917 6.61 -7.57 10.37
C ALA A 917 6.10 -7.19 11.76
N VAL A 918 7.01 -6.78 12.64
CA VAL A 918 6.67 -6.25 13.96
C VAL A 918 7.13 -4.81 14.02
N TYR A 919 6.20 -3.95 14.41
CA TYR A 919 6.45 -2.56 14.75
C TYR A 919 6.19 -2.40 16.24
N ALA A 920 7.18 -1.89 16.97
CA ALA A 920 7.05 -1.65 18.41
C ALA A 920 7.50 -0.23 18.70
N LYS A 921 7.01 0.34 19.80
CA LYS A 921 7.40 1.68 20.28
C LYS A 921 8.90 1.90 20.11
N ARG A 922 9.29 3.04 19.55
CA ARG A 922 10.70 3.45 19.45
C ARG A 922 11.45 3.24 20.78
N GLY A 923 12.67 2.71 20.70
CA GLY A 923 13.50 2.30 21.83
C GLY A 923 13.23 0.88 22.32
N THR A 924 12.36 0.11 21.65
CA THR A 924 12.20 -1.32 21.93
C THR A 924 13.34 -2.08 21.29
N GLU A 925 14.31 -2.53 22.08
CA GLU A 925 15.52 -3.19 21.55
C GLU A 925 15.29 -4.64 21.11
N LYS A 926 14.51 -5.40 21.88
CA LYS A 926 14.26 -6.84 21.65
C LYS A 926 12.77 -7.19 21.82
N VAL A 927 12.29 -8.14 21.02
CA VAL A 927 10.94 -8.72 21.11
C VAL A 927 10.97 -10.24 21.10
N LYS A 928 9.96 -10.87 21.69
CA LYS A 928 9.72 -12.31 21.56
C LYS A 928 8.51 -12.53 20.67
N LEU A 929 8.55 -13.54 19.83
CA LEU A 929 7.47 -13.86 18.90
C LEU A 929 6.94 -15.24 19.24
N PHE A 930 5.63 -15.35 19.44
CA PHE A 930 5.04 -16.63 19.81
C PHE A 930 3.73 -16.88 19.09
N ASN A 931 3.65 -18.02 18.41
CA ASN A 931 2.46 -18.57 17.81
C ASN A 931 2.47 -20.08 18.08
N GLN A 932 1.42 -20.59 18.73
CA GLN A 932 1.30 -22.01 19.08
C GLN A 932 1.16 -22.92 17.85
N GLU A 933 0.50 -22.44 16.79
CA GLU A 933 0.29 -23.16 15.53
C GLU A 933 1.34 -22.78 14.46
N GLY A 934 2.29 -21.91 14.81
CA GLY A 934 3.17 -21.25 13.86
C GLY A 934 4.56 -20.97 14.39
N MET A 935 5.06 -19.77 14.10
CA MET A 935 6.43 -19.37 14.43
C MET A 935 6.57 -19.05 15.93
N ALA A 936 7.54 -19.69 16.58
CA ALA A 936 7.96 -19.36 17.94
C ALA A 936 9.44 -18.97 17.92
N ILE A 937 9.77 -17.76 18.36
CA ILE A 937 11.13 -17.24 18.43
C ILE A 937 11.24 -16.45 19.74
N LEU A 938 11.83 -17.07 20.75
CA LEU A 938 12.02 -16.43 22.06
C LEU A 938 13.43 -15.86 22.24
N GLY A 939 14.34 -16.05 21.28
CA GLY A 939 15.70 -15.51 21.32
C GLY A 939 16.56 -16.13 22.43
N ASN A 940 16.50 -17.45 22.59
CA ASN A 940 17.37 -18.18 23.50
C ASN A 940 18.75 -18.34 22.84
N ALA A 941 19.81 -17.79 23.45
CA ALA A 941 21.18 -18.10 23.02
C ALA A 941 21.62 -19.43 23.63
N ALA A 942 22.29 -20.29 22.84
CA ALA A 942 23.03 -21.40 23.42
C ALA A 942 24.27 -20.84 24.16
N PRO A 943 24.61 -21.30 25.39
CA PRO A 943 24.08 -22.45 26.11
C PRO A 943 23.04 -22.13 27.22
N ALA A 944 22.38 -20.97 27.23
CA ALA A 944 21.51 -20.60 28.35
C ALA A 944 20.28 -21.51 28.53
N ASP A 945 20.11 -22.10 29.72
CA ASP A 945 18.96 -22.94 30.14
C ASP A 945 17.64 -22.17 30.33
N ALA A 946 17.61 -20.88 30.00
CA ALA A 946 16.46 -20.02 30.25
C ALA A 946 15.28 -20.33 29.31
N ILE A 947 14.23 -20.99 29.83
CA ILE A 947 12.97 -21.31 29.13
C ILE A 947 12.26 -20.04 28.58
N VAL A 948 12.46 -18.90 29.22
CA VAL A 948 11.73 -17.65 28.97
C VAL A 948 12.29 -16.86 27.76
N GLY A 949 13.55 -17.11 27.35
CA GLY A 949 14.27 -16.43 26.27
C GLY A 949 14.62 -14.96 26.52
N GLU A 950 15.47 -14.33 25.69
CA GLU A 950 15.86 -12.91 25.81
C GLU A 950 15.22 -11.99 24.77
N GLY A 951 14.57 -12.58 23.76
CA GLY A 951 14.05 -11.86 22.60
C GLY A 951 15.08 -11.65 21.49
N VAL A 952 14.59 -11.29 20.31
CA VAL A 952 15.36 -11.01 19.09
C VAL A 952 15.39 -9.52 18.80
N PRO A 953 16.46 -9.01 18.17
CA PRO A 953 16.63 -7.58 17.94
C PRO A 953 15.55 -6.98 17.02
N MET A 954 15.11 -5.77 17.36
CA MET A 954 14.24 -4.94 16.53
C MET A 954 15.06 -4.14 15.52
N HIS A 955 15.55 -4.81 14.46
CA HIS A 955 16.36 -4.16 13.43
C HIS A 955 15.80 -4.42 12.02
N PRO A 956 15.56 -3.37 11.20
CA PRO A 956 14.86 -3.49 9.92
C PRO A 956 15.65 -4.24 8.85
N PHE A 957 16.96 -4.41 9.04
CA PHE A 957 17.87 -5.11 8.11
C PHE A 957 18.42 -6.42 8.66
N ALA A 958 17.99 -6.84 9.85
CA ALA A 958 18.40 -8.12 10.42
C ALA A 958 17.40 -9.19 9.99
N HIS A 959 17.86 -10.16 9.19
CA HIS A 959 17.06 -11.29 8.76
C HIS A 959 17.49 -12.54 9.52
N LEU A 960 16.59 -13.04 10.36
CA LEU A 960 16.86 -14.17 11.24
C LEU A 960 16.68 -15.50 10.52
N ARG A 961 17.52 -16.49 10.83
CA ARG A 961 17.31 -17.90 10.45
C ARG A 961 16.15 -18.50 11.23
N THR A 962 14.94 -18.26 10.77
CA THR A 962 13.72 -18.55 11.56
C THR A 962 13.56 -20.03 11.86
N VAL A 963 13.90 -20.91 10.93
CA VAL A 963 13.76 -22.36 11.14
C VAL A 963 14.67 -22.86 12.26
N ASP A 964 15.90 -22.36 12.33
CA ASP A 964 16.88 -22.70 13.37
C ASP A 964 16.38 -22.23 14.73
N LEU A 965 15.98 -20.95 14.81
CA LEU A 965 15.48 -20.35 16.04
C LEU A 965 14.19 -21.01 16.51
N SER A 966 13.27 -21.34 15.59
CA SER A 966 12.00 -21.96 15.95
C SER A 966 12.14 -23.39 16.41
N ALA A 967 12.95 -24.21 15.73
CA ALA A 967 13.22 -25.58 16.16
C ALA A 967 13.79 -25.61 17.58
N ASP A 968 14.76 -24.74 17.87
CA ASP A 968 15.38 -24.66 19.20
C ASP A 968 14.42 -24.10 20.26
N THR A 969 13.71 -23.01 19.96
CA THR A 969 12.80 -22.34 20.88
C THR A 969 11.71 -23.28 21.40
N ILE A 970 10.98 -23.93 20.50
CA ILE A 970 9.83 -24.74 20.91
C ILE A 970 10.26 -26.03 21.60
N TYR A 971 11.38 -26.62 21.17
CA TYR A 971 11.98 -27.76 21.83
C TYR A 971 12.33 -27.43 23.29
N ARG A 972 13.05 -26.33 23.53
CA ARG A 972 13.43 -25.90 24.88
C ARG A 972 12.21 -25.62 25.77
N LEU A 973 11.19 -24.99 25.21
CA LEU A 973 9.95 -24.69 25.92
C LEU A 973 9.23 -25.96 26.37
N ASN A 974 9.14 -26.96 25.49
CA ASN A 974 8.58 -28.26 25.84
C ASN A 974 9.45 -29.01 26.85
N HIS A 975 10.77 -28.99 26.65
CA HIS A 975 11.72 -29.66 27.53
C HIS A 975 11.61 -29.15 28.97
N GLY A 976 11.62 -27.84 29.17
CA GLY A 976 11.48 -27.24 30.50
C GLY A 976 10.16 -27.59 31.19
N ARG A 977 9.07 -27.66 30.44
CA ARG A 977 7.74 -28.05 30.95
C ARG A 977 7.65 -29.53 31.29
N LEU A 978 8.20 -30.39 30.45
CA LEU A 978 8.30 -31.83 30.72
C LEU A 978 9.17 -32.08 31.95
N SER A 979 10.28 -31.36 32.13
CA SER A 979 11.11 -31.46 33.33
C SER A 979 10.33 -31.14 34.61
N ILE A 980 9.42 -30.15 34.59
CA ILE A 980 8.51 -29.86 35.72
C ILE A 980 7.57 -31.04 35.98
N LEU A 981 6.97 -31.62 34.95
CA LEU A 981 6.06 -32.78 35.10
C LEU A 981 6.80 -34.01 35.66
N ARG A 982 7.99 -34.32 35.13
CA ARG A 982 8.86 -35.41 35.61
C ARG A 982 9.22 -35.24 37.07
N ALA A 983 9.58 -34.02 37.49
CA ALA A 983 9.91 -33.72 38.89
C ALA A 983 8.73 -33.94 39.85
N ASN A 984 7.49 -33.88 39.34
CA ASN A 984 6.27 -34.15 40.10
C ASN A 984 5.71 -35.58 39.88
N GLY A 985 6.48 -36.48 39.24
CA GLY A 985 6.08 -37.87 39.01
C GLY A 985 5.00 -38.07 37.94
N ILE A 986 4.77 -37.07 37.08
CA ILE A 986 3.75 -37.11 36.03
C ILE A 986 4.45 -37.39 34.70
N LEU A 987 4.17 -38.56 34.12
CA LEU A 987 4.80 -39.02 32.89
C LEU A 987 3.71 -39.42 31.89
N GLU A 988 3.80 -38.86 30.68
CA GLU A 988 2.94 -39.21 29.56
C GLU A 988 3.82 -39.74 28.41
N ASN A 989 3.91 -41.06 28.28
CA ASN A 989 4.88 -41.72 27.38
C ASN A 989 4.75 -41.27 25.92
N SER A 990 3.52 -40.99 25.47
CA SER A 990 3.25 -40.56 24.11
C SER A 990 3.86 -39.18 23.79
N ILE A 991 3.78 -38.24 24.73
CA ILE A 991 4.34 -36.88 24.61
C ILE A 991 5.87 -36.93 24.75
N GLU A 992 6.38 -37.76 25.66
CA GLU A 992 7.81 -37.98 25.87
C GLU A 992 8.50 -38.55 24.63
N GLN A 993 7.93 -39.59 24.01
CA GLN A 993 8.48 -40.17 22.79
C GLN A 993 8.57 -39.15 21.66
N LEU A 994 7.50 -38.39 21.42
CA LEU A 994 7.50 -37.33 20.40
C LEU A 994 8.55 -36.24 20.70
N HIS A 995 8.77 -35.91 21.97
CA HIS A 995 9.81 -34.95 22.36
C HIS A 995 11.22 -35.49 22.06
N VAL A 996 11.47 -36.77 22.34
CA VAL A 996 12.73 -37.45 22.00
C VAL A 996 12.93 -37.51 20.47
N ASP A 997 11.92 -37.92 19.72
CA ASP A 997 11.98 -37.97 18.25
C ASP A 997 12.35 -36.61 17.66
N SER A 998 11.80 -35.52 18.23
CA SER A 998 12.13 -34.16 17.81
C SER A 998 13.59 -33.78 18.10
N ALA A 999 14.15 -34.27 19.20
CA ALA A 999 15.55 -34.08 19.58
C ALA A 999 16.49 -34.82 18.62
N ASP A 1000 16.17 -36.06 18.29
CA ASP A 1000 16.97 -36.91 17.41
C ASP A 1000 17.07 -36.32 16.01
N VAL A 1001 15.93 -35.86 15.46
CA VAL A 1001 15.90 -35.19 14.16
C VAL A 1001 16.72 -33.91 14.17
N LYS A 1002 16.65 -33.11 15.26
CA LYS A 1002 17.45 -31.89 15.41
C LYS A 1002 18.94 -32.20 15.45
N ALA A 1003 19.36 -33.15 16.28
CA ALA A 1003 20.75 -33.56 16.41
C ALA A 1003 21.31 -34.17 15.11
N ALA A 1004 20.46 -34.89 14.36
CA ALA A 1004 20.83 -35.40 13.05
C ALA A 1004 20.97 -34.27 12.01
N ALA A 1005 20.19 -33.20 12.11
CA ALA A 1005 20.32 -32.03 11.24
C ALA A 1005 21.65 -31.28 11.43
N GLU A 1006 22.18 -31.24 12.67
CA GLU A 1006 23.49 -30.63 12.98
C GLU A 1006 24.67 -31.40 12.39
N LYS A 1007 24.48 -32.68 12.08
CA LYS A 1007 25.49 -33.56 11.45
C LYS A 1007 25.47 -33.51 9.92
N VAL A 1008 24.50 -32.83 9.32
CA VAL A 1008 24.40 -32.71 7.85
C VAL A 1008 25.55 -31.81 7.34
N PRO A 1009 26.23 -32.18 6.24
CA PRO A 1009 27.22 -31.34 5.59
C PRO A 1009 26.70 -29.92 5.29
N LYS A 1010 27.54 -28.90 5.45
CA LYS A 1010 27.12 -27.47 5.33
C LYS A 1010 26.63 -27.08 3.93
N ASP A 1011 27.04 -27.83 2.92
CA ASP A 1011 26.67 -27.70 1.51
C ASP A 1011 25.32 -28.37 1.19
N ASP A 1012 24.85 -29.32 2.00
CA ASP A 1012 23.50 -29.91 1.89
C ASP A 1012 22.48 -29.09 2.69
N VAL A 1013 22.31 -27.83 2.27
CA VAL A 1013 21.42 -26.84 2.89
C VAL A 1013 19.97 -27.36 2.92
N GLN A 1014 19.52 -28.01 1.85
CA GLN A 1014 18.16 -28.54 1.76
C GLN A 1014 17.87 -29.57 2.86
N ARG A 1015 18.73 -30.57 3.03
CA ARG A 1015 18.53 -31.61 4.03
C ARG A 1015 18.59 -31.03 5.43
N ALA A 1016 19.57 -30.17 5.71
CA ALA A 1016 19.71 -29.54 7.01
C ALA A 1016 18.45 -28.73 7.40
N LEU A 1017 17.94 -27.89 6.49
CA LEU A 1017 16.74 -27.09 6.73
C LEU A 1017 15.48 -27.95 6.84
N GLY A 1018 15.33 -28.96 5.98
CA GLY A 1018 14.20 -29.89 6.01
C GLY A 1018 14.12 -30.64 7.34
N MET A 1019 15.25 -31.12 7.84
CA MET A 1019 15.32 -31.81 9.14
C MET A 1019 15.03 -30.86 10.32
N LYS A 1020 15.57 -29.63 10.31
CA LYS A 1020 15.22 -28.63 11.35
C LYS A 1020 13.73 -28.26 11.31
N ALA A 1021 13.15 -28.09 10.13
CA ALA A 1021 11.72 -27.84 9.97
C ALA A 1021 10.87 -29.02 10.48
N ALA A 1022 11.30 -30.26 10.20
CA ALA A 1022 10.66 -31.47 10.71
C ALA A 1022 10.74 -31.55 12.25
N SER A 1023 11.90 -31.27 12.85
CA SER A 1023 12.07 -31.18 14.31
C SER A 1023 11.11 -30.16 14.91
N ALA A 1024 11.07 -28.94 14.37
CA ALA A 1024 10.13 -27.90 14.80
C ALA A 1024 8.67 -28.35 14.70
N ALA A 1025 8.29 -29.03 13.61
CA ALA A 1025 6.95 -29.55 13.40
C ALA A 1025 6.57 -30.64 14.42
N ILE A 1026 7.48 -31.57 14.75
CA ILE A 1026 7.25 -32.58 15.77
C ILE A 1026 7.09 -31.91 17.14
N SER A 1027 8.00 -31.00 17.51
CA SER A 1027 7.90 -30.28 18.79
C SER A 1027 6.62 -29.43 18.89
N ARG A 1028 6.08 -28.89 17.79
CA ARG A 1028 4.76 -28.23 17.79
C ARG A 1028 3.63 -29.19 18.17
N ARG A 1029 3.66 -30.44 17.71
CA ARG A 1029 2.63 -31.44 18.05
C ARG A 1029 2.65 -31.80 19.54
N VAL A 1030 3.81 -31.71 20.19
CA VAL A 1030 3.99 -31.93 21.63
C VAL A 1030 3.37 -30.79 22.46
N TYR A 1031 3.37 -29.56 21.96
CA TYR A 1031 3.06 -28.37 22.75
C TYR A 1031 1.60 -28.29 23.26
N PRO A 1032 0.53 -28.43 22.43
CA PRO A 1032 -0.85 -28.36 22.90
C PRO A 1032 -1.26 -29.42 23.93
N PRO A 1033 -0.94 -30.73 23.77
CA PRO A 1033 -1.28 -31.72 24.80
C PRO A 1033 -0.50 -31.50 26.08
N LEU A 1034 0.78 -31.11 26.00
CA LEU A 1034 1.59 -30.77 27.17
C LEU A 1034 1.01 -29.60 27.96
N LEU A 1035 0.54 -28.55 27.27
CA LEU A 1035 -0.11 -27.40 27.91
C LEU A 1035 -1.43 -27.81 28.59
N ARG A 1036 -2.21 -28.70 27.98
CA ARG A 1036 -3.45 -29.23 28.58
C ARG A 1036 -3.18 -29.95 29.89
N VAL A 1037 -2.21 -30.86 29.92
CA VAL A 1037 -1.81 -31.57 31.17
C VAL A 1037 -1.43 -30.58 32.28
N LEU A 1038 -0.63 -29.57 31.95
CA LEU A 1038 -0.24 -28.53 32.92
C LEU A 1038 -1.45 -27.70 33.41
N SER A 1039 -2.34 -27.31 32.50
CA SER A 1039 -3.56 -26.57 32.87
C SER A 1039 -4.48 -27.41 33.75
N ASP A 1040 -4.67 -28.70 33.43
CA ASP A 1040 -5.50 -29.60 34.22
C ASP A 1040 -4.96 -29.77 35.65
N LEU A 1041 -3.63 -29.83 35.81
CA LEU A 1041 -3.00 -29.85 37.13
C LEU A 1041 -3.24 -28.56 37.91
N VAL A 1042 -3.08 -27.39 37.27
CA VAL A 1042 -3.36 -26.10 37.93
C VAL A 1042 -4.83 -26.02 38.35
N VAL A 1043 -5.76 -26.41 37.48
CA VAL A 1043 -7.20 -26.43 37.78
C VAL A 1043 -7.49 -27.39 38.93
N ALA A 1044 -6.91 -28.60 38.94
CA ALA A 1044 -7.08 -29.57 40.01
C ALA A 1044 -6.58 -29.01 41.35
N VAL A 1045 -5.43 -28.36 41.38
CA VAL A 1045 -4.89 -27.73 42.60
C VAL A 1045 -5.80 -26.60 43.10
N VAL A 1046 -6.29 -25.73 42.20
CA VAL A 1046 -7.22 -24.65 42.57
C VAL A 1046 -8.54 -25.21 43.12
N LEU A 1047 -9.07 -26.29 42.52
CA LEU A 1047 -10.27 -26.97 43.01
C LEU A 1047 -10.05 -27.61 44.38
N LEU A 1048 -8.91 -28.27 44.61
CA LEU A 1048 -8.55 -28.84 45.92
C LEU A 1048 -8.43 -27.75 46.99
N LEU A 1049 -7.83 -26.59 46.66
CA LEU A 1049 -7.77 -25.44 47.57
C LEU A 1049 -9.16 -24.88 47.87
N LEU A 1050 -10.04 -24.75 46.87
CA LEU A 1050 -11.42 -24.32 47.07
C LEU A 1050 -12.23 -25.30 47.94
N LEU A 1051 -12.02 -26.61 47.79
CA LEU A 1051 -12.61 -27.66 48.61
C LEU A 1051 -12.05 -27.69 50.04
N SER A 1052 -10.82 -27.22 50.23
CA SER A 1052 -10.19 -27.14 51.55
C SER A 1052 -10.84 -26.08 52.44
N ILE A 1053 -11.45 -25.03 51.86
CA ILE A 1053 -12.14 -23.97 52.63
C ILE A 1053 -13.36 -24.51 53.40
N PRO A 1054 -14.37 -25.16 52.76
CA PRO A 1054 -15.49 -25.73 53.49
C PRO A 1054 -15.05 -26.89 54.38
N PHE A 1055 -14.06 -27.69 53.97
CA PHE A 1055 -13.52 -28.76 54.83
C PHE A 1055 -12.89 -28.20 56.11
N ALA A 1056 -12.06 -27.16 56.01
CA ALA A 1056 -11.47 -26.49 57.16
C ALA A 1056 -12.54 -25.84 58.05
N TYR A 1057 -13.57 -25.22 57.47
CA TYR A 1057 -14.72 -24.69 58.21
C TYR A 1057 -15.51 -25.77 58.94
N SER A 1058 -15.78 -26.91 58.29
CA SER A 1058 -16.40 -28.06 58.93
C SER A 1058 -15.54 -28.65 60.05
N LEU A 1059 -14.22 -28.72 59.84
CA LEU A 1059 -13.26 -29.22 60.83
C LEU A 1059 -13.17 -28.28 62.05
N GLU A 1060 -13.15 -26.96 61.81
CA GLU A 1060 -13.22 -25.94 62.86
C GLU A 1060 -14.50 -26.08 63.67
N ARG A 1061 -15.66 -26.20 63.00
CA ARG A 1061 -16.95 -26.41 63.68
C ARG A 1061 -17.00 -27.73 64.45
N LEU A 1062 -16.40 -28.79 63.94
CA LEU A 1062 -16.35 -30.09 64.61
C LEU A 1062 -15.42 -30.08 65.83
N LEU A 1063 -14.20 -29.53 65.69
CA LEU A 1063 -13.15 -29.60 66.71
C LEU A 1063 -13.18 -28.47 67.74
N VAL A 1064 -13.68 -27.29 67.37
CA VAL A 1064 -13.67 -26.07 68.20
C VAL A 1064 -15.09 -25.54 68.47
N GLY A 1065 -16.02 -25.75 67.52
CA GLY A 1065 -17.39 -25.23 67.59
C GLY A 1065 -18.44 -26.16 68.19
N SER A 1066 -18.09 -27.38 68.60
CA SER A 1066 -19.00 -28.30 69.31
C SER A 1066 -18.93 -28.03 70.82
N PRO A 1067 -20.05 -27.78 71.52
CA PRO A 1067 -20.09 -27.57 72.97
C PRO A 1067 -19.60 -28.78 73.78
#